data_AF-A0A7V7XLR9-F1
#
_entry.id   AF-A0A7V7XLR9-F1
#
_cell.length_a   1.000
_cell.length_b   1.000
_cell.length_c   1.000
_cell.angle_alpha   90.00
_cell.angle_beta   90.00
_cell.angle_gamma   90.00
#
_symmetry.space_group_name_H-M   'P 1'
#
loop_
_entity.id
_entity.type
_entity.pdbx_description
1 polymer ?
#
loop_
_entity_poly.entity_id
_entity_poly.type
_entity_poly.pdbx_seq_one_letter_code
_entity_poly.pdbx_strand_id
1 'polypeptide(L)'
;MAGARLQLRCRQRRRRLAPRHDGAGKGPQDHHRRRRVHARAHAARAARYGAEARFRRTRRAHALRHRRRRVHRRPRLHPPVGLSLAHHQGRARSAAHRAGHDRRQRLRRLRPVRRGGPRRRAVPELPPHRGDPEPDRLGPPRARDKARRHRNVRGCAMTRPITILVAALGGEGGGVLADWLIEAALHEGFPAQKTSIPGVSQRTGATTYYVEIFPEKGARPPVMALVPSPGGIDLMAASELVEAGRAMQNAFITPERTTLVASTHRVYATSEKMLPTDGRYDAEKILEAVPKVARKAVLCDMSRMARGAGTVINAVLFGAMAGSGALPLSREACEAAIRGAGKGAEASLRGFAAGYAQAASPLPAGERAGVRDDSAETPTPTHPPESRGSESERVRREFPEPLHALLEEAVARLVDYQDAAYADRYLDRVRGVLAVDREAGGEPGGWPLTREAARLLALWMSYEDVIRVADLKTRASRFARVRQEAAAKDGQIVVVTDYLKPSANEIADILPPAWAERLRKKAGPGRAVKLPTSSVAGFLALRLLAALKPLRRKSARFIEEQALIERWLGAIKRLGFAALDAELSLEIVQCARLVRGYGETWRKSRAAFVRILDELVENEQAVSKGADALKAVIRSARNAALAYEEAKPAPAAKGMPVIWMKQG
;
A
#
# COMPACT_ATOMS: atom_id res chain seq x y z
N MET A 1 51.15 15.17 -53.18
CA MET A 1 50.27 16.36 -53.08
C MET A 1 49.42 16.14 -51.84
N ALA A 2 49.51 16.90 -50.73
CA ALA A 2 49.55 18.35 -50.49
C ALA A 2 48.13 18.87 -50.10
N GLY A 3 48.00 19.39 -48.86
CA GLY A 3 46.71 19.66 -48.20
C GLY A 3 46.62 18.97 -46.82
N ALA A 4 47.39 19.36 -45.79
CA ALA A 4 47.28 20.59 -44.98
C ALA A 4 45.96 20.67 -44.18
N ARG A 5 45.92 20.85 -42.85
CA ARG A 5 46.94 20.95 -41.77
C ARG A 5 46.28 20.58 -40.42
N LEU A 6 46.99 19.88 -39.53
CA LEU A 6 46.78 20.01 -38.08
C LEU A 6 48.10 19.72 -37.36
N GLN A 7 48.60 20.64 -36.54
CA GLN A 7 49.88 20.47 -35.81
C GLN A 7 49.67 20.40 -34.30
N LEU A 8 50.34 19.43 -33.66
CA LEU A 8 50.49 19.36 -32.21
C LEU A 8 51.62 20.27 -31.73
N ARG A 9 51.49 20.85 -30.52
CA ARG A 9 52.41 20.76 -29.37
C ARG A 9 51.83 21.58 -28.20
N CYS A 10 51.80 21.17 -26.92
CA CYS A 10 52.69 20.40 -26.02
C CYS A 10 53.57 21.32 -25.14
N ARG A 11 53.84 20.86 -23.89
CA ARG A 11 54.65 21.48 -22.80
C ARG A 11 53.86 22.48 -21.91
N GLN A 12 54.21 22.72 -20.64
CA GLN A 12 55.39 22.29 -19.86
C GLN A 12 55.14 22.11 -18.34
N ARG A 13 56.06 21.44 -17.63
CA ARG A 13 56.14 21.37 -16.15
C ARG A 13 57.15 22.39 -15.58
N ARG A 14 56.88 22.95 -14.39
CA ARG A 14 57.81 23.38 -13.28
C ARG A 14 57.05 24.31 -12.32
N ARG A 15 57.43 24.59 -11.06
CA ARG A 15 58.09 23.84 -9.96
C ARG A 15 58.06 24.77 -8.71
N ARG A 16 57.64 24.27 -7.53
CA ARG A 16 57.97 24.70 -6.14
C ARG A 16 58.10 26.20 -5.77
N LEU A 17 57.46 26.61 -4.66
CA LEU A 17 58.12 27.09 -3.41
C LEU A 17 57.09 27.28 -2.26
N ALA A 18 57.57 27.46 -1.01
CA ALA A 18 56.80 27.71 0.22
C ALA A 18 57.68 28.48 1.24
N PRO A 19 57.10 29.29 2.16
CA PRO A 19 56.86 28.91 3.57
C PRO A 19 55.44 29.36 4.07
N ARG A 20 54.85 29.00 5.24
CA ARG A 20 55.24 29.07 6.68
C ARG A 20 55.57 30.51 7.15
N HIS A 21 55.21 31.02 8.33
CA HIS A 21 54.49 30.56 9.55
C HIS A 21 53.73 31.79 10.15
N ASP A 22 52.81 31.80 11.13
CA ASP A 22 51.80 30.88 11.73
C ASP A 22 50.88 31.73 12.68
N GLY A 23 49.76 31.18 13.20
CA GLY A 23 48.88 31.88 14.18
C GLY A 23 47.49 31.22 14.39
N ALA A 24 47.40 30.13 15.16
CA ALA A 24 47.06 30.13 16.60
C ALA A 24 45.55 30.31 16.95
N GLY A 25 44.83 29.20 17.14
CA GLY A 25 43.42 29.17 17.56
C GLY A 25 43.05 27.85 18.27
N LYS A 26 43.08 27.87 19.61
CA LYS A 26 42.99 26.67 20.48
C LYS A 26 41.68 25.88 20.30
N GLY A 27 41.78 24.54 20.29
CA GLY A 27 40.67 23.63 20.56
C GLY A 27 41.09 22.52 21.54
N PRO A 28 40.25 22.11 22.51
CA PRO A 28 40.48 20.95 23.35
C PRO A 28 39.64 19.74 22.90
N GLN A 29 40.27 18.56 22.89
CA GLN A 29 39.55 17.29 23.02
C GLN A 29 39.13 17.14 24.49
N ASP A 30 37.95 16.57 24.80
CA ASP A 30 37.93 15.50 25.82
C ASP A 30 36.72 14.54 25.83
N HIS A 31 37.02 13.36 26.38
CA HIS A 31 36.23 12.24 26.91
C HIS A 31 34.69 12.10 26.74
N HIS A 32 34.31 10.86 26.39
CA HIS A 32 32.98 10.31 26.56
C HIS A 32 32.47 10.33 28.02
N ARG A 33 31.24 10.82 28.24
CA ARG A 33 30.32 10.21 29.22
C ARG A 33 28.84 10.51 28.91
N ARG A 34 27.97 9.51 29.10
CA ARG A 34 26.51 9.72 29.09
C ARG A 34 26.12 10.65 30.24
N ARG A 35 25.28 11.66 29.99
CA ARG A 35 24.55 12.39 31.04
C ARG A 35 23.03 12.27 30.85
N ARG A 36 22.37 11.72 31.87
CA ARG A 36 21.01 12.16 32.26
C ARG A 36 21.14 13.51 32.98
N VAL A 37 20.07 14.28 33.05
CA VAL A 37 20.03 15.56 33.79
C VAL A 37 19.02 15.45 34.94
N HIS A 38 19.51 15.63 36.16
CA HIS A 38 18.81 16.20 37.32
C HIS A 38 19.83 17.09 38.05
N ALA A 39 19.38 18.06 38.86
CA ALA A 39 20.19 19.22 39.22
C ALA A 39 20.44 19.39 40.73
N ARG A 40 21.67 19.81 41.06
CA ARG A 40 22.18 20.29 42.38
C ARG A 40 22.21 19.22 43.50
N ALA A 41 23.05 19.30 44.54
CA ALA A 41 23.97 20.38 44.97
C ALA A 41 25.42 19.89 45.26
N HIS A 42 26.19 20.66 46.05
CA HIS A 42 27.62 20.49 46.40
C HIS A 42 27.83 19.36 47.47
N ALA A 43 29.03 18.86 47.85
CA ALA A 43 30.34 19.50 47.95
C ALA A 43 31.59 18.55 48.04
N ALA A 44 32.78 19.16 47.92
CA ALA A 44 34.09 18.89 48.58
C ALA A 44 34.85 17.51 48.56
N ARG A 45 35.98 17.52 47.82
CA ARG A 45 37.39 17.14 48.18
C ARG A 45 37.86 15.68 48.44
N ALA A 46 39.17 15.50 48.19
CA ALA A 46 40.13 14.40 48.50
C ALA A 46 39.86 13.01 47.85
N ALA A 47 40.74 12.41 47.01
CA ALA A 47 42.19 12.10 47.09
C ALA A 47 42.49 10.79 47.87
N ARG A 48 42.70 9.65 47.18
CA ARG A 48 43.98 9.09 46.65
C ARG A 48 44.70 8.15 47.65
N TYR A 49 44.75 6.86 47.32
CA TYR A 49 45.89 5.91 47.18
C TYR A 49 45.26 4.59 46.63
N GLY A 50 45.89 3.66 45.90
CA GLY A 50 47.24 3.09 45.95
C GLY A 50 47.14 1.67 46.56
N ALA A 51 47.72 0.59 46.03
CA ALA A 51 48.39 0.31 44.75
C ALA A 51 48.49 -1.23 44.51
N GLU A 52 48.85 -1.67 43.29
CA GLU A 52 49.57 -2.94 42.99
C GLU A 52 48.94 -4.33 43.38
N ALA A 53 49.40 -5.51 42.89
CA ALA A 53 50.26 -5.88 41.74
C ALA A 53 50.02 -7.32 41.19
N ARG A 54 50.19 -7.46 39.86
CA ARG A 54 50.86 -8.54 39.07
C ARG A 54 50.61 -10.07 39.30
N PHE A 55 50.26 -10.73 38.19
CA PHE A 55 50.80 -12.04 37.69
C PHE A 55 50.39 -13.33 38.46
N ARG A 56 50.46 -14.58 37.92
CA ARG A 56 50.92 -15.12 36.60
C ARG A 56 50.12 -16.39 36.18
N ARG A 57 50.52 -16.96 35.03
CA ARG A 57 50.15 -18.22 34.33
C ARG A 57 50.06 -19.49 35.26
N THR A 58 49.53 -20.69 34.88
CA THR A 58 49.61 -21.38 33.56
C THR A 58 48.68 -22.63 33.40
N ARG A 59 48.07 -22.80 32.20
CA ARG A 59 47.93 -24.01 31.31
C ARG A 59 47.56 -25.46 31.80
N ARG A 60 46.81 -26.14 30.89
CA ARG A 60 46.65 -27.61 30.62
C ARG A 60 45.75 -28.43 31.59
N ALA A 61 45.23 -29.62 31.24
CA ALA A 61 44.62 -30.16 29.99
C ALA A 61 44.11 -31.63 30.20
N HIS A 62 43.11 -32.10 29.42
CA HIS A 62 42.65 -33.51 29.29
C HIS A 62 42.03 -34.18 30.56
N ALA A 63 41.22 -35.26 30.50
CA ALA A 63 40.33 -35.80 29.45
C ALA A 63 39.30 -36.83 30.01
N LEU A 64 38.21 -37.07 29.25
CA LEU A 64 37.41 -38.32 29.11
C LEU A 64 37.04 -39.20 30.33
N ARG A 65 35.73 -39.40 30.58
CA ARG A 65 35.06 -40.75 30.56
C ARG A 65 33.52 -40.68 30.62
N HIS A 66 32.85 -41.75 30.18
CA HIS A 66 31.38 -41.91 30.17
C HIS A 66 30.82 -42.54 31.46
N ARG A 67 29.59 -42.17 31.85
CA ARG A 67 28.48 -43.12 32.11
C ARG A 67 27.10 -42.45 32.18
N ARG A 68 26.02 -43.24 32.06
CA ARG A 68 24.61 -42.80 32.09
C ARG A 68 24.02 -42.85 33.51
N ARG A 69 23.14 -41.92 33.86
CA ARG A 69 21.77 -42.19 34.40
C ARG A 69 20.93 -40.90 34.47
N ARG A 70 19.60 -41.04 34.50
CA ARG A 70 18.63 -39.91 34.63
C ARG A 70 18.36 -39.61 36.10
N VAL A 71 18.27 -38.34 36.48
CA VAL A 71 17.64 -37.87 37.73
C VAL A 71 16.88 -36.57 37.44
N HIS A 72 15.70 -36.38 38.04
CA HIS A 72 14.90 -35.15 37.90
C HIS A 72 15.42 -34.01 38.78
N ARG A 73 15.46 -32.76 38.26
CA ARG A 73 15.05 -31.53 38.97
C ARG A 73 15.04 -30.29 38.04
N ARG A 74 14.34 -29.23 38.48
CA ARG A 74 14.12 -27.96 37.74
C ARG A 74 15.23 -26.92 38.03
N PRO A 75 15.63 -26.08 37.04
CA PRO A 75 15.94 -24.67 37.27
C PRO A 75 14.64 -23.84 37.13
N ARG A 76 14.24 -22.97 38.07
CA ARG A 76 14.88 -21.73 38.58
C ARG A 76 15.12 -20.68 37.50
N LEU A 77 14.14 -19.77 37.36
CA LEU A 77 14.29 -18.45 36.76
C LEU A 77 14.55 -17.43 37.88
N HIS A 78 15.45 -16.47 37.64
CA HIS A 78 15.63 -15.28 38.47
C HIS A 78 15.36 -14.03 37.60
N PRO A 79 14.59 -13.04 38.09
CA PRO A 79 14.36 -11.78 37.39
C PRO A 79 15.26 -10.63 37.90
N PRO A 80 15.73 -9.72 37.03
CA PRO A 80 16.03 -8.34 37.39
C PRO A 80 14.73 -7.52 37.33
N VAL A 81 14.24 -6.97 38.45
CA VAL A 81 14.53 -5.61 38.96
C VAL A 81 14.03 -4.49 38.03
N GLY A 82 13.13 -3.65 38.57
CA GLY A 82 12.57 -2.47 37.89
C GLY A 82 12.67 -1.19 38.73
N LEU A 83 12.01 -0.13 38.25
CA LEU A 83 11.88 1.19 38.88
C LEU A 83 10.40 1.59 38.75
N SER A 84 9.59 1.75 39.80
CA SER A 84 9.66 2.62 41.00
C SER A 84 8.89 3.93 40.81
N LEU A 85 7.64 3.94 41.27
CA LEU A 85 6.89 5.13 41.69
C LEU A 85 6.19 4.78 43.02
N ALA A 86 5.99 5.77 43.89
CA ALA A 86 5.65 5.55 45.29
C ALA A 86 4.25 6.08 45.66
N HIS A 87 3.69 5.51 46.73
CA HIS A 87 2.73 6.04 47.74
C HIS A 87 1.65 7.09 47.34
N HIS A 88 0.43 7.03 47.88
CA HIS A 88 0.05 6.65 49.25
C HIS A 88 -1.36 6.03 49.36
N GLN A 89 -1.52 5.12 50.33
CA GLN A 89 -2.77 4.82 51.08
C GLN A 89 -3.96 4.22 50.27
N GLY A 90 -4.89 3.44 50.85
CA GLY A 90 -5.08 3.02 52.24
C GLY A 90 -5.01 1.51 52.48
N ARG A 91 -5.51 1.06 53.65
CA ARG A 91 -5.31 -0.30 54.20
C ARG A 91 -6.36 -1.31 53.73
N ALA A 92 -5.93 -2.55 53.47
CA ALA A 92 -6.77 -3.74 53.63
C ALA A 92 -6.52 -4.37 55.02
N ARG A 93 -7.53 -5.01 55.62
CA ARG A 93 -7.39 -5.87 56.82
C ARG A 93 -8.22 -7.15 56.68
N SER A 94 -7.83 -8.17 57.42
CA SER A 94 -8.35 -9.55 57.32
C SER A 94 -9.80 -9.70 57.80
N ALA A 95 -10.47 -10.74 57.30
CA ALA A 95 -11.72 -11.25 57.84
C ALA A 95 -11.54 -11.89 59.23
N ALA A 96 -12.64 -11.95 59.99
CA ALA A 96 -12.83 -12.76 61.19
C ALA A 96 -14.31 -13.18 61.31
N HIS A 97 -14.59 -14.23 62.09
CA HIS A 97 -15.92 -14.86 62.22
C HIS A 97 -17.03 -13.96 62.77
N ARG A 98 -18.27 -14.23 62.35
CA ARG A 98 -19.35 -14.66 63.27
C ARG A 98 -20.41 -15.48 62.53
N ALA A 99 -21.18 -16.28 63.28
CA ALA A 99 -22.25 -17.14 62.77
C ALA A 99 -23.63 -16.50 63.01
N GLY A 100 -24.63 -16.94 62.24
CA GLY A 100 -26.03 -16.56 62.43
C GLY A 100 -26.97 -17.47 61.64
N HIS A 101 -27.91 -18.09 62.34
CA HIS A 101 -29.16 -18.61 61.77
C HIS A 101 -30.08 -17.42 61.39
N ASP A 102 -31.17 -17.54 60.63
CA ASP A 102 -32.03 -18.71 60.42
C ASP A 102 -32.82 -18.68 59.09
N ARG A 103 -33.75 -19.63 58.91
CA ARG A 103 -34.88 -19.68 57.96
C ARG A 103 -34.56 -20.06 56.51
N ARG A 104 -34.34 -21.36 56.32
CA ARG A 104 -34.78 -22.08 55.12
C ARG A 104 -36.22 -22.56 55.29
N GLN A 105 -37.02 -22.48 54.23
CA GLN A 105 -37.92 -23.53 53.68
C GLN A 105 -38.69 -22.94 52.49
N ARG A 106 -39.08 -23.67 51.43
CA ARG A 106 -39.19 -25.12 51.24
C ARG A 106 -38.46 -25.63 49.96
N LEU A 107 -37.96 -26.86 50.06
CA LEU A 107 -37.94 -27.98 49.07
C LEU A 107 -37.85 -27.65 47.55
N ARG A 108 -36.89 -28.15 46.75
CA ARG A 108 -36.61 -29.57 46.37
C ARG A 108 -37.86 -30.28 45.79
N ARG A 109 -37.83 -31.01 44.66
CA ARG A 109 -36.82 -31.40 43.64
C ARG A 109 -37.62 -31.71 42.34
N LEU A 110 -37.03 -31.76 41.13
CA LEU A 110 -36.60 -33.03 40.50
C LEU A 110 -35.80 -32.78 39.19
N ARG A 111 -35.42 -33.86 38.48
CA ARG A 111 -34.42 -33.93 37.39
C ARG A 111 -34.82 -35.09 36.42
N PRO A 112 -34.13 -35.32 35.28
CA PRO A 112 -34.46 -34.76 33.96
C PRO A 112 -34.85 -35.81 32.89
N VAL A 113 -35.40 -35.38 31.75
CA VAL A 113 -35.66 -36.23 30.55
C VAL A 113 -35.07 -35.60 29.28
N ARG A 114 -34.87 -36.37 28.20
CA ARG A 114 -34.01 -36.06 27.04
C ARG A 114 -34.66 -36.51 25.72
N ARG A 115 -34.30 -35.82 24.61
CA ARG A 115 -34.67 -36.03 23.19
C ARG A 115 -36.00 -35.39 22.72
N GLY A 116 -35.94 -34.79 21.53
CA GLY A 116 -37.03 -34.20 20.74
C GLY A 116 -36.45 -33.60 19.46
N GLY A 117 -37.14 -33.74 18.32
CA GLY A 117 -36.64 -33.34 16.98
C GLY A 117 -36.96 -31.88 16.58
N PRO A 118 -36.42 -31.39 15.44
CA PRO A 118 -36.49 -29.98 15.06
C PRO A 118 -37.65 -29.63 14.12
N ARG A 119 -38.19 -28.39 14.19
CA ARG A 119 -38.65 -27.60 13.03
C ARG A 119 -39.06 -26.14 13.36
N ARG A 120 -38.62 -25.24 12.47
CA ARG A 120 -39.25 -23.96 12.00
C ARG A 120 -39.39 -22.75 12.96
N ARG A 121 -38.98 -21.59 12.39
CA ARG A 121 -39.39 -20.18 12.63
C ARG A 121 -39.68 -19.75 14.07
N ALA A 122 -38.72 -19.03 14.67
CA ALA A 122 -39.02 -18.09 15.74
C ALA A 122 -39.65 -16.80 15.16
N VAL A 123 -40.72 -16.32 15.79
CA VAL A 123 -41.25 -14.96 15.66
C VAL A 123 -41.02 -14.27 17.01
N PRO A 124 -40.59 -13.00 17.08
CA PRO A 124 -40.45 -12.32 18.36
C PRO A 124 -41.81 -11.94 18.94
N GLU A 125 -42.19 -12.53 20.07
CA GLU A 125 -43.30 -12.04 20.89
C GLU A 125 -42.82 -10.86 21.76
N LEU A 126 -43.64 -9.80 21.82
CA LEU A 126 -43.42 -8.63 22.67
C LEU A 126 -44.49 -8.61 23.79
N PRO A 127 -44.11 -8.77 25.07
CA PRO A 127 -45.06 -8.66 26.18
C PRO A 127 -45.46 -7.19 26.45
N PRO A 128 -46.69 -6.91 26.95
CA PRO A 128 -47.28 -5.57 26.90
C PRO A 128 -47.33 -4.80 28.24
N HIS A 129 -47.42 -3.46 28.15
CA HIS A 129 -47.92 -2.46 29.12
C HIS A 129 -47.18 -1.13 28.90
N ARG A 130 -47.71 0.09 29.06
CA ARG A 130 -49.05 0.74 29.17
C ARG A 130 -48.87 2.11 28.47
N GLY A 131 -49.85 2.84 27.96
CA GLY A 131 -51.29 2.85 28.21
C GLY A 131 -51.72 4.31 28.41
N ASP A 132 -51.82 5.05 27.30
CA ASP A 132 -52.36 6.42 27.17
C ASP A 132 -53.09 6.51 25.80
N PRO A 133 -54.04 7.44 25.59
CA PRO A 133 -55.06 7.31 24.54
C PRO A 133 -54.61 7.63 23.10
N GLU A 134 -55.20 6.91 22.13
CA GLU A 134 -55.11 7.25 20.70
C GLU A 134 -55.83 8.58 20.38
N PRO A 135 -55.30 9.40 19.44
CA PRO A 135 -56.03 10.53 18.89
C PRO A 135 -57.08 10.10 17.85
N ASP A 136 -58.19 10.84 17.77
CA ASP A 136 -59.35 10.49 16.94
C ASP A 136 -59.09 10.37 15.43
N ARG A 137 -59.90 9.52 14.79
CA ARG A 137 -59.88 9.33 13.34
C ARG A 137 -60.52 10.52 12.61
N LEU A 138 -59.77 11.14 11.71
CA LEU A 138 -60.26 12.21 10.85
C LEU A 138 -61.44 11.74 9.97
N GLY A 139 -62.57 12.45 10.07
CA GLY A 139 -63.75 12.25 9.23
C GLY A 139 -63.58 12.77 7.79
N PRO A 140 -64.54 12.48 6.90
CA PRO A 140 -64.45 12.83 5.47
C PRO A 140 -64.51 14.35 5.22
N PRO A 141 -63.92 14.84 4.10
CA PRO A 141 -63.72 16.26 3.86
C PRO A 141 -65.02 17.01 3.53
N ARG A 142 -65.25 18.12 4.24
CA ARG A 142 -66.26 19.13 3.84
C ARG A 142 -65.65 20.11 2.83
N ALA A 143 -66.44 20.54 1.85
CA ALA A 143 -66.00 21.38 0.75
C ALA A 143 -66.31 22.88 0.95
N ARG A 144 -65.53 23.73 0.26
CA ARG A 144 -65.58 25.22 0.25
C ARG A 144 -65.01 25.81 1.57
N ASP A 145 -64.20 26.86 1.53
CA ASP A 145 -64.46 28.11 0.81
C ASP A 145 -63.27 28.70 -0.02
N LYS A 146 -63.58 29.51 -1.04
CA LYS A 146 -62.64 30.10 -2.03
C LYS A 146 -62.36 31.59 -1.75
N ALA A 147 -61.90 31.96 -0.55
CA ALA A 147 -61.74 33.39 -0.20
C ALA A 147 -60.54 33.78 0.70
N ARG A 148 -59.34 33.22 0.48
CA ARG A 148 -58.10 33.85 0.99
C ARG A 148 -57.07 34.06 -0.11
N ARG A 149 -56.77 35.35 -0.36
CA ARG A 149 -55.86 35.85 -1.40
C ARG A 149 -54.47 35.23 -1.25
N HIS A 150 -53.84 34.88 -2.37
CA HIS A 150 -52.41 34.56 -2.40
C HIS A 150 -51.60 35.78 -1.92
N ARG A 151 -51.16 35.75 -0.65
CA ARG A 151 -49.93 36.49 -0.31
C ARG A 151 -48.81 35.78 -1.05
N ASN A 152 -48.26 36.43 -2.08
CA ASN A 152 -47.00 36.01 -2.68
C ASN A 152 -45.91 36.08 -1.61
N VAL A 153 -45.66 34.95 -0.95
CA VAL A 153 -44.39 34.69 -0.28
C VAL A 153 -43.37 34.58 -1.41
N ARG A 154 -42.84 35.73 -1.85
CA ARG A 154 -41.59 35.78 -2.60
C ARG A 154 -40.59 34.95 -1.81
N GLY A 155 -40.05 33.90 -2.43
CA GLY A 155 -39.37 32.83 -1.72
C GLY A 155 -38.32 33.39 -0.77
N CYS A 156 -38.52 33.19 0.53
CA CYS A 156 -37.47 33.41 1.50
C CYS A 156 -36.41 32.34 1.21
N ALA A 157 -35.32 32.75 0.55
CA ALA A 157 -34.24 31.84 0.20
C ALA A 157 -33.55 31.41 1.49
N MET A 158 -34.00 30.27 2.04
CA MET A 158 -33.47 29.69 3.26
C MET A 158 -31.95 29.58 3.16
N THR A 159 -31.22 30.39 3.95
CA THR A 159 -29.77 30.31 4.03
C THR A 159 -29.40 28.88 4.44
N ARG A 160 -28.61 28.22 3.60
CA ARG A 160 -28.16 26.86 3.80
C ARG A 160 -26.66 26.84 4.14
N PRO A 161 -26.18 25.83 4.88
CA PRO A 161 -24.74 25.60 5.00
C PRO A 161 -24.07 25.43 3.63
N ILE A 162 -22.81 25.84 3.56
CA ILE A 162 -21.86 25.43 2.53
C ILE A 162 -21.29 24.08 2.97
N THR A 163 -21.48 23.06 2.15
CA THR A 163 -21.18 21.66 2.48
C THR A 163 -19.90 21.20 1.80
N ILE A 164 -18.97 20.69 2.60
CA ILE A 164 -17.60 20.38 2.18
C ILE A 164 -17.31 18.92 2.51
N LEU A 165 -16.78 18.18 1.54
CA LEU A 165 -16.35 16.79 1.74
C LEU A 165 -14.87 16.65 1.39
N VAL A 166 -14.05 16.30 2.37
CA VAL A 166 -12.61 16.02 2.20
C VAL A 166 -12.41 14.50 2.22
N ALA A 167 -12.03 13.91 1.09
CA ALA A 167 -11.55 12.53 1.02
C ALA A 167 -10.01 12.53 1.01
N ALA A 168 -9.41 11.87 2.00
CA ALA A 168 -7.96 11.79 2.16
C ALA A 168 -7.52 10.35 2.49
N LEU A 169 -6.29 9.98 2.09
CA LEU A 169 -5.74 8.68 2.46
C LEU A 169 -5.21 8.73 3.91
N GLY A 170 -5.38 7.61 4.62
CA GLY A 170 -4.89 7.44 5.99
C GLY A 170 -3.39 7.75 6.12
N GLY A 171 -3.08 8.88 6.77
CA GLY A 171 -1.73 9.41 6.99
C GLY A 171 -1.47 10.81 6.42
N GLU A 172 -2.32 11.31 5.52
CA GLU A 172 -2.05 12.54 4.73
C GLU A 172 -2.45 13.86 5.41
N GLY A 173 -3.02 13.81 6.61
CA GLY A 173 -3.41 15.00 7.38
C GLY A 173 -4.81 15.55 7.06
N GLY A 174 -5.70 14.77 6.42
CA GLY A 174 -7.08 15.19 6.14
C GLY A 174 -7.87 15.62 7.40
N GLY A 175 -7.60 15.00 8.55
CA GLY A 175 -8.19 15.42 9.83
C GLY A 175 -7.76 16.83 10.24
N VAL A 176 -6.46 17.13 10.07
CA VAL A 176 -5.87 18.46 10.34
C VAL A 176 -6.37 19.51 9.35
N LEU A 177 -6.69 19.13 8.10
CA LEU A 177 -7.40 20.00 7.16
C LEU A 177 -8.83 20.30 7.64
N ALA A 178 -9.55 19.29 8.13
CA ALA A 178 -10.85 19.51 8.75
C ALA A 178 -10.76 20.27 10.09
N ASP A 179 -9.64 20.26 10.81
CA ASP A 179 -9.37 21.19 11.92
C ASP A 179 -9.21 22.62 11.38
N TRP A 180 -8.32 22.84 10.42
CA TRP A 180 -8.07 24.17 9.85
C TRP A 180 -9.32 24.84 9.23
N LEU A 181 -10.20 24.08 8.59
CA LEU A 181 -11.47 24.58 8.06
C LEU A 181 -12.42 25.08 9.16
N ILE A 182 -12.47 24.39 10.30
CA ILE A 182 -13.28 24.78 11.46
C ILE A 182 -12.66 26.00 12.16
N GLU A 183 -11.36 25.97 12.44
CA GLU A 183 -10.65 27.07 13.10
C GLU A 183 -10.75 28.38 12.29
N ALA A 184 -10.57 28.31 10.96
CA ALA A 184 -10.72 29.49 10.10
C ALA A 184 -12.17 30.01 10.06
N ALA A 185 -13.17 29.13 10.01
CA ALA A 185 -14.59 29.52 10.04
C ALA A 185 -14.98 30.18 11.39
N LEU A 186 -14.58 29.58 12.50
CA LEU A 186 -14.85 30.11 13.85
C LEU A 186 -14.11 31.43 14.09
N HIS A 187 -12.87 31.57 13.64
CA HIS A 187 -12.11 32.82 13.70
C HIS A 187 -12.80 33.96 12.96
N GLU A 188 -13.50 33.67 11.87
CA GLU A 188 -14.29 34.65 11.12
C GLU A 188 -15.74 34.81 11.61
N GLY A 189 -16.15 34.10 12.65
CA GLY A 189 -17.47 34.19 13.28
C GLY A 189 -18.57 33.36 12.62
N PHE A 190 -18.24 32.47 11.69
CA PHE A 190 -19.20 31.56 11.07
C PHE A 190 -19.47 30.33 11.95
N PRO A 191 -20.73 29.94 12.21
CA PRO A 191 -21.04 28.63 12.80
C PRO A 191 -20.58 27.51 11.87
N ALA A 192 -19.81 26.56 12.38
CA ALA A 192 -19.31 25.43 11.60
C ALA A 192 -19.28 24.13 12.42
N GLN A 193 -19.45 22.99 11.77
CA GLN A 193 -19.30 21.66 12.38
C GLN A 193 -18.61 20.68 11.45
N LYS A 194 -18.09 19.58 12.01
CA LYS A 194 -17.53 18.47 11.23
C LYS A 194 -17.84 17.09 11.79
N THR A 195 -17.85 16.11 10.92
CA THR A 195 -17.85 14.67 11.24
C THR A 195 -16.80 13.94 10.41
N SER A 196 -16.48 12.68 10.76
CA SER A 196 -15.48 11.90 10.02
C SER A 196 -15.79 10.41 10.03
N ILE A 197 -15.63 9.75 8.88
CA ILE A 197 -15.73 8.30 8.73
C ILE A 197 -14.29 7.75 8.54
N PRO A 198 -13.67 7.16 9.58
CA PRO A 198 -12.31 6.66 9.52
C PRO A 198 -12.18 5.44 8.60
N GLY A 199 -11.20 5.47 7.70
CA GLY A 199 -10.88 4.33 6.84
C GLY A 199 -10.38 3.12 7.64
N VAL A 200 -10.89 1.92 7.32
CA VAL A 200 -10.52 0.67 8.01
C VAL A 200 -9.07 0.19 7.75
N SER A 201 -8.35 0.83 6.82
CA SER A 201 -6.95 0.53 6.52
C SER A 201 -6.00 1.63 7.03
N GLN A 202 -4.96 1.23 7.76
CA GLN A 202 -3.96 2.12 8.36
C GLN A 202 -3.10 2.89 7.34
N ARG A 203 -3.09 2.47 6.07
CA ARG A 203 -2.43 3.13 4.93
C ARG A 203 -3.25 2.89 3.67
N THR A 204 -3.32 3.87 2.76
CA THR A 204 -4.15 3.80 1.53
C THR A 204 -5.63 3.43 1.80
N GLY A 205 -6.12 3.77 3.00
CA GLY A 205 -7.53 3.68 3.35
C GLY A 205 -8.16 5.05 3.17
N ALA A 206 -9.19 5.12 2.33
CA ALA A 206 -10.05 6.29 2.17
C ALA A 206 -10.64 6.68 3.53
N THR A 207 -10.41 7.92 3.95
CA THR A 207 -11.01 8.53 5.14
C THR A 207 -11.72 9.81 4.71
N THR A 208 -13.01 9.92 5.01
CA THR A 208 -13.79 11.11 4.67
C THR A 208 -14.03 11.99 5.90
N TYR A 209 -13.87 13.29 5.71
CA TYR A 209 -14.22 14.32 6.68
C TYR A 209 -15.29 15.20 6.05
N TYR A 210 -16.46 15.28 6.68
CA TYR A 210 -17.54 16.15 6.26
C TYR A 210 -17.52 17.41 7.12
N VAL A 211 -17.63 18.58 6.50
CA VAL A 211 -17.62 19.88 7.17
C VAL A 211 -18.79 20.70 6.63
N GLU A 212 -19.54 21.33 7.51
CA GLU A 212 -20.55 22.33 7.15
C GLU A 212 -20.15 23.68 7.75
N ILE A 213 -20.21 24.75 6.94
CA ILE A 213 -20.00 26.14 7.37
C ILE A 213 -21.27 26.92 7.04
N PHE A 214 -21.91 27.53 8.04
CA PHE A 214 -23.08 28.37 7.83
C PHE A 214 -22.64 29.78 7.43
N PRO A 215 -23.09 30.33 6.28
CA PRO A 215 -22.53 31.56 5.69
C PRO A 215 -23.00 32.87 6.36
N GLU A 216 -23.65 32.82 7.53
CA GLU A 216 -24.02 33.99 8.33
C GLU A 216 -23.18 34.07 9.61
N LYS A 217 -22.49 35.20 9.79
CA LYS A 217 -21.63 35.43 10.96
C LYS A 217 -22.47 35.74 12.21
N GLY A 218 -22.14 35.12 13.34
CA GLY A 218 -22.85 35.32 14.61
C GLY A 218 -24.30 34.80 14.62
N ALA A 219 -24.72 34.01 13.63
CA ALA A 219 -26.05 33.42 13.59
C ALA A 219 -26.30 32.48 14.79
N ARG A 220 -27.58 32.33 15.18
CA ARG A 220 -27.98 31.32 16.17
C ARG A 220 -27.56 29.92 15.67
N PRO A 221 -27.06 29.02 16.54
CA PRO A 221 -26.57 27.70 16.14
C PRO A 221 -27.55 26.96 15.21
N PRO A 222 -27.21 26.77 13.92
CA PRO A 222 -28.11 26.16 12.95
C PRO A 222 -28.11 24.64 13.09
N VAL A 223 -29.22 23.99 12.71
CA VAL A 223 -29.27 22.54 12.57
C VAL A 223 -28.52 22.14 11.30
N MET A 224 -27.37 21.51 11.47
CA MET A 224 -26.44 21.11 10.40
C MET A 224 -26.35 19.58 10.29
N ALA A 225 -26.12 19.05 9.10
CA ALA A 225 -26.14 17.60 8.86
C ALA A 225 -24.85 16.91 9.34
N LEU A 226 -24.99 15.71 9.89
CA LEU A 226 -23.88 14.90 10.40
C LEU A 226 -23.25 13.98 9.33
N VAL A 227 -23.83 13.90 8.13
CA VAL A 227 -23.39 13.03 7.03
C VAL A 227 -23.53 13.73 5.67
N PRO A 228 -22.62 13.46 4.71
CA PRO A 228 -22.74 13.98 3.35
C PRO A 228 -23.90 13.34 2.60
N SER A 229 -24.74 14.16 1.97
CA SER A 229 -25.76 13.68 1.01
C SER A 229 -25.17 13.57 -0.40
N PRO A 230 -25.50 12.53 -1.19
CA PRO A 230 -25.42 12.58 -2.65
C PRO A 230 -26.16 13.81 -3.18
N GLY A 231 -25.64 14.45 -4.24
CA GLY A 231 -26.08 15.78 -4.72
C GLY A 231 -25.87 16.94 -3.74
N GLY A 232 -25.32 16.64 -2.56
CA GLY A 232 -25.39 17.49 -1.38
C GLY A 232 -24.17 18.39 -1.15
N ILE A 233 -23.14 18.35 -2.00
CA ILE A 233 -21.81 18.91 -1.73
C ILE A 233 -21.51 20.14 -2.60
N ASP A 234 -21.13 21.25 -1.96
CA ASP A 234 -20.65 22.46 -2.65
C ASP A 234 -19.16 22.38 -3.01
N LEU A 235 -18.33 21.80 -2.13
CA LEU A 235 -16.89 21.67 -2.33
C LEU A 235 -16.41 20.25 -2.01
N MET A 236 -16.00 19.51 -3.04
CA MET A 236 -15.35 18.22 -2.89
C MET A 236 -13.84 18.40 -2.97
N ALA A 237 -13.11 17.93 -1.97
CA ALA A 237 -11.65 17.96 -1.90
C ALA A 237 -11.08 16.54 -1.84
N ALA A 238 -10.21 16.17 -2.77
CA ALA A 238 -9.64 14.82 -2.86
C ALA A 238 -8.10 14.86 -2.89
N SER A 239 -7.44 14.18 -1.95
CA SER A 239 -5.98 14.16 -1.90
C SER A 239 -5.33 13.30 -3.00
N GLU A 240 -6.06 12.36 -3.60
CA GLU A 240 -5.58 11.41 -4.61
C GLU A 240 -6.69 11.15 -5.66
N LEU A 241 -6.31 10.83 -6.90
CA LEU A 241 -7.23 10.83 -8.04
C LEU A 241 -8.36 9.78 -7.97
N VAL A 242 -8.13 8.62 -7.35
CA VAL A 242 -9.13 7.57 -7.12
C VAL A 242 -10.13 7.99 -6.04
N GLU A 243 -9.74 8.82 -5.08
CA GLU A 243 -10.67 9.40 -4.11
C GLU A 243 -11.70 10.32 -4.81
N ALA A 244 -11.27 11.11 -5.80
CA ALA A 244 -12.19 11.85 -6.66
C ALA A 244 -13.05 10.90 -7.52
N GLY A 245 -12.45 9.85 -8.10
CA GLY A 245 -13.17 8.79 -8.82
C GLY A 245 -14.31 8.17 -8.01
N ARG A 246 -14.07 7.86 -6.73
CA ARG A 246 -15.07 7.28 -5.84
C ARG A 246 -16.13 8.28 -5.37
N ALA A 247 -15.77 9.57 -5.25
CA ALA A 247 -16.75 10.63 -4.98
C ALA A 247 -17.70 10.85 -6.16
N MET A 248 -17.24 10.70 -7.41
CA MET A 248 -18.12 10.67 -8.58
C MET A 248 -19.05 9.45 -8.54
N GLN A 249 -18.54 8.25 -8.25
CA GLN A 249 -19.34 7.02 -8.14
C GLN A 249 -20.42 7.09 -7.04
N ASN A 250 -20.14 7.77 -5.93
CA ASN A 250 -21.10 8.00 -4.84
C ASN A 250 -22.03 9.20 -5.08
N ALA A 251 -21.99 9.83 -6.26
CA ALA A 251 -22.73 11.04 -6.62
C ALA A 251 -22.55 12.21 -5.63
N PHE A 252 -21.37 12.35 -5.03
CA PHE A 252 -20.99 13.50 -4.20
C PHE A 252 -20.49 14.70 -5.02
N ILE A 253 -20.41 14.58 -6.35
CA ILE A 253 -19.97 15.64 -7.26
C ILE A 253 -21.05 15.76 -8.35
N THR A 254 -21.63 16.94 -8.52
CA THR A 254 -22.62 17.21 -9.59
C THR A 254 -22.34 18.52 -10.34
N PRO A 255 -22.69 18.62 -11.64
CA PRO A 255 -22.29 19.74 -12.50
C PRO A 255 -23.06 21.04 -12.20
N GLU A 256 -24.18 20.97 -11.49
CA GLU A 256 -24.98 22.15 -11.09
C GLU A 256 -24.39 22.86 -9.87
N ARG A 257 -23.65 22.13 -9.03
CA ARG A 257 -23.28 22.59 -7.67
C ARG A 257 -21.79 22.50 -7.37
N THR A 258 -21.19 21.34 -7.54
CA THR A 258 -19.94 20.99 -6.84
C THR A 258 -18.70 21.57 -7.51
N THR A 259 -17.91 22.33 -6.76
CA THR A 259 -16.51 22.59 -7.08
C THR A 259 -15.66 21.40 -6.64
N LEU A 260 -14.90 20.80 -7.55
CA LEU A 260 -13.94 19.75 -7.26
C LEU A 260 -12.54 20.35 -7.15
N VAL A 261 -11.81 19.99 -6.10
CA VAL A 261 -10.39 20.29 -5.92
C VAL A 261 -9.67 18.97 -5.65
N ALA A 262 -8.95 18.44 -6.64
CA ALA A 262 -8.40 17.08 -6.57
C ALA A 262 -6.95 17.01 -7.03
N SER A 263 -6.16 16.18 -6.37
CA SER A 263 -4.83 15.84 -6.87
C SER A 263 -4.90 14.84 -8.02
N THR A 264 -4.10 15.07 -9.07
CA THR A 264 -3.95 14.12 -10.19
C THR A 264 -2.99 12.98 -9.90
N HIS A 265 -2.26 13.02 -8.79
CA HIS A 265 -1.28 11.99 -8.45
C HIS A 265 -1.95 10.65 -8.07
N ARG A 266 -1.18 9.56 -8.13
CA ARG A 266 -1.67 8.20 -7.87
C ARG A 266 -0.92 7.47 -6.76
N VAL A 267 -1.66 6.87 -5.83
CA VAL A 267 -1.16 5.99 -4.78
C VAL A 267 -2.02 4.75 -4.72
N TYR A 268 -1.70 3.76 -5.57
CA TYR A 268 -2.54 2.57 -5.78
C TYR A 268 -3.07 1.96 -4.47
N ALA A 269 -4.39 1.87 -4.35
CA ALA A 269 -5.09 1.35 -3.19
C ALA A 269 -4.81 -0.15 -2.96
N THR A 270 -5.19 -0.63 -1.78
CA THR A 270 -5.04 -2.05 -1.44
C THR A 270 -5.90 -2.95 -2.34
N SER A 271 -7.08 -2.48 -2.78
CA SER A 271 -7.92 -3.18 -3.77
C SER A 271 -7.20 -3.39 -5.11
N GLU A 272 -6.61 -2.34 -5.67
CA GLU A 272 -5.87 -2.38 -6.93
C GLU A 272 -4.69 -3.37 -6.88
N LYS A 273 -4.09 -3.53 -5.70
CA LYS A 273 -2.96 -4.43 -5.42
C LYS A 273 -3.38 -5.87 -5.05
N MET A 274 -4.67 -6.12 -4.79
CA MET A 274 -5.19 -7.43 -4.41
C MET A 274 -5.74 -8.23 -5.59
N LEU A 275 -6.17 -7.56 -6.66
CA LEU A 275 -6.76 -8.23 -7.82
C LEU A 275 -5.75 -9.17 -8.52
N PRO A 276 -6.22 -10.26 -9.17
CA PRO A 276 -5.34 -11.21 -9.83
C PRO A 276 -4.60 -10.68 -11.07
N THR A 277 -5.24 -9.73 -11.75
CA THR A 277 -4.86 -9.11 -13.02
C THR A 277 -4.28 -7.71 -12.78
N ASP A 278 -4.26 -6.84 -13.80
CA ASP A 278 -4.04 -5.42 -13.57
C ASP A 278 -5.28 -4.80 -12.91
N GLY A 279 -5.21 -4.63 -11.59
CA GLY A 279 -6.29 -4.07 -10.78
C GLY A 279 -6.33 -2.55 -10.72
N ARG A 280 -5.44 -1.85 -11.43
CA ARG A 280 -5.34 -0.39 -11.34
C ARG A 280 -6.59 0.29 -11.88
N TYR A 281 -7.09 1.30 -11.17
CA TYR A 281 -8.13 2.17 -11.71
C TYR A 281 -7.56 2.99 -12.86
N ASP A 282 -8.36 3.14 -13.91
CA ASP A 282 -8.05 3.93 -15.08
C ASP A 282 -7.96 5.43 -14.71
N ALA A 283 -6.79 6.04 -14.89
CA ALA A 283 -6.58 7.45 -14.55
C ALA A 283 -7.26 8.38 -15.58
N GLU A 284 -7.19 8.01 -16.86
CA GLU A 284 -7.62 8.84 -17.98
C GLU A 284 -9.15 8.95 -17.97
N LYS A 285 -9.86 7.84 -17.76
CA LYS A 285 -11.33 7.84 -17.58
C LYS A 285 -11.81 8.69 -16.39
N ILE A 286 -11.02 8.81 -15.32
CA ILE A 286 -11.35 9.70 -14.20
C ILE A 286 -11.18 11.17 -14.62
N LEU A 287 -10.06 11.51 -15.27
CA LEU A 287 -9.78 12.86 -15.74
C LEU A 287 -10.75 13.32 -16.84
N GLU A 288 -11.15 12.42 -17.74
CA GLU A 288 -12.18 12.66 -18.77
C GLU A 288 -13.61 12.79 -18.21
N ALA A 289 -13.88 12.23 -17.03
CA ALA A 289 -15.20 12.31 -16.41
C ALA A 289 -15.40 13.62 -15.64
N VAL A 290 -14.35 14.14 -14.97
CA VAL A 290 -14.44 15.33 -14.11
C VAL A 290 -15.10 16.54 -14.78
N PRO A 291 -14.74 16.98 -16.01
CA PRO A 291 -15.38 18.12 -16.67
C PRO A 291 -16.86 17.92 -17.02
N LYS A 292 -17.35 16.68 -16.97
CA LYS A 292 -18.74 16.31 -17.30
C LYS A 292 -19.64 16.24 -16.06
N VAL A 293 -19.05 16.19 -14.85
CA VAL A 293 -19.79 15.97 -13.60
C VAL A 293 -19.50 16.98 -12.48
N ALA A 294 -18.52 17.88 -12.64
CA ALA A 294 -18.21 18.94 -11.67
C ALA A 294 -18.51 20.32 -12.27
N ARG A 295 -19.09 21.22 -11.48
CA ARG A 295 -19.40 22.61 -11.89
C ARG A 295 -18.13 23.43 -12.19
N LYS A 296 -17.08 23.18 -11.41
CA LYS A 296 -15.72 23.72 -11.56
C LYS A 296 -14.75 22.64 -11.08
N ALA A 297 -13.58 22.52 -11.73
CA ALA A 297 -12.53 21.59 -11.31
C ALA A 297 -11.18 22.30 -11.20
N VAL A 298 -10.43 21.99 -10.14
CA VAL A 298 -9.02 22.33 -9.96
C VAL A 298 -8.26 21.01 -9.85
N LEU A 299 -7.48 20.68 -10.87
CA LEU A 299 -6.73 19.43 -11.00
C LEU A 299 -5.24 19.74 -11.16
N CYS A 300 -4.40 19.26 -10.24
CA CYS A 300 -2.94 19.38 -10.33
C CYS A 300 -2.20 18.33 -9.47
N ASP A 301 -0.89 18.17 -9.67
CA ASP A 301 -0.07 17.31 -8.82
C ASP A 301 0.29 18.01 -7.49
N MET A 302 -0.72 18.11 -6.61
CA MET A 302 -0.59 18.61 -5.25
C MET A 302 0.44 17.84 -4.42
N SER A 303 0.77 16.59 -4.78
CA SER A 303 1.80 15.78 -4.10
C SER A 303 3.21 16.25 -4.47
N ARG A 304 3.49 16.50 -5.75
CA ARG A 304 4.71 17.17 -6.22
C ARG A 304 4.83 18.59 -5.65
N MET A 305 3.74 19.36 -5.59
CA MET A 305 3.73 20.68 -4.95
C MET A 305 4.07 20.60 -3.45
N ALA A 306 3.47 19.67 -2.71
CA ALA A 306 3.72 19.50 -1.28
C ALA A 306 5.17 19.09 -1.00
N ARG A 307 5.71 18.16 -1.79
CA ARG A 307 7.13 17.76 -1.75
C ARG A 307 8.07 18.93 -2.05
N GLY A 308 7.77 19.75 -3.05
CA GLY A 308 8.52 20.97 -3.37
C GLY A 308 8.50 22.03 -2.26
N ALA A 309 7.36 22.21 -1.59
CA ALA A 309 7.23 23.10 -0.43
C ALA A 309 7.87 22.54 0.87
N GLY A 310 8.18 21.24 0.91
CA GLY A 310 8.68 20.53 2.08
C GLY A 310 7.60 20.23 3.13
N THR A 311 6.36 19.97 2.70
CA THR A 311 5.19 19.77 3.58
C THR A 311 4.32 18.59 3.13
N VAL A 312 3.21 18.36 3.83
CA VAL A 312 2.18 17.35 3.54
C VAL A 312 1.06 17.91 2.64
N ILE A 313 0.44 17.02 1.85
CA ILE A 313 -0.51 17.37 0.79
C ILE A 313 -1.74 18.15 1.27
N ASN A 314 -2.17 17.94 2.52
CA ASN A 314 -3.32 18.63 3.10
C ASN A 314 -3.18 20.17 3.09
N ALA A 315 -1.97 20.71 3.20
CA ALA A 315 -1.72 22.15 3.15
C ALA A 315 -1.88 22.73 1.73
N VAL A 316 -1.41 22.01 0.71
CA VAL A 316 -1.63 22.39 -0.70
C VAL A 316 -3.11 22.27 -1.07
N LEU A 317 -3.76 21.19 -0.61
CA LEU A 317 -5.19 20.96 -0.81
C LEU A 317 -6.02 22.10 -0.16
N PHE A 318 -5.69 22.54 1.06
CA PHE A 318 -6.34 23.68 1.70
C PHE A 318 -6.14 24.98 0.91
N GLY A 319 -4.93 25.22 0.43
CA GLY A 319 -4.61 26.35 -0.45
C GLY A 319 -5.49 26.36 -1.69
N ALA A 320 -5.57 25.23 -2.38
CA ALA A 320 -6.37 25.09 -3.59
C ALA A 320 -7.88 25.19 -3.31
N MET A 321 -8.36 24.73 -2.15
CA MET A 321 -9.75 24.94 -1.71
C MET A 321 -10.06 26.43 -1.52
N ALA A 322 -9.21 27.19 -0.84
CA ALA A 322 -9.39 28.63 -0.64
C ALA A 322 -9.25 29.42 -1.96
N GLY A 323 -8.20 29.16 -2.75
CA GLY A 323 -7.97 29.79 -4.05
C GLY A 323 -9.03 29.46 -5.10
N SER A 324 -9.80 28.38 -4.92
CA SER A 324 -10.91 28.04 -5.83
C SER A 324 -12.08 29.05 -5.80
N GLY A 325 -12.20 29.85 -4.72
CA GLY A 325 -13.32 30.76 -4.48
C GLY A 325 -14.60 30.07 -3.96
N ALA A 326 -14.55 28.77 -3.62
CA ALA A 326 -15.71 28.02 -3.13
C ALA A 326 -15.91 28.04 -1.60
N LEU A 327 -14.93 28.56 -0.84
CA LEU A 327 -15.02 28.74 0.61
C LEU A 327 -15.50 30.15 0.95
N PRO A 328 -16.32 30.34 2.01
CA PRO A 328 -16.73 31.65 2.51
C PRO A 328 -15.64 32.36 3.34
N LEU A 329 -14.37 31.93 3.20
CA LEU A 329 -13.28 32.22 4.14
C LEU A 329 -12.23 33.15 3.52
N SER A 330 -11.73 34.11 4.31
CA SER A 330 -10.59 34.93 3.92
C SER A 330 -9.30 34.11 3.89
N ARG A 331 -8.36 34.51 3.03
CA ARG A 331 -7.04 33.88 2.94
C ARG A 331 -6.30 34.01 4.27
N GLU A 332 -6.47 35.15 4.92
CA GLU A 332 -5.85 35.55 6.17
C GLU A 332 -6.29 34.63 7.33
N ALA A 333 -7.59 34.29 7.40
CA ALA A 333 -8.11 33.32 8.36
C ALA A 333 -7.60 31.90 8.09
N CYS A 334 -7.53 31.47 6.82
CA CYS A 334 -6.93 30.18 6.45
C CYS A 334 -5.46 30.09 6.88
N GLU A 335 -4.65 31.13 6.63
CA GLU A 335 -3.25 31.16 7.06
C GLU A 335 -3.12 31.26 8.60
N ALA A 336 -4.04 31.95 9.29
CA ALA A 336 -4.08 32.00 10.76
C ALA A 336 -4.33 30.62 11.38
N ALA A 337 -5.28 29.84 10.83
CA ALA A 337 -5.55 28.47 11.27
C ALA A 337 -4.31 27.55 11.09
N ILE A 338 -3.56 27.71 10.00
CA ILE A 338 -2.29 27.00 9.78
C ILE A 338 -1.24 27.38 10.84
N ARG A 339 -1.11 28.67 11.17
CA ARG A 339 -0.18 29.17 12.21
C ARG A 339 -0.54 28.62 13.59
N GLY A 340 -1.84 28.57 13.94
CA GLY A 340 -2.33 28.05 15.21
C GLY A 340 -1.94 26.58 15.49
N ALA A 341 -1.85 25.75 14.45
CA ALA A 341 -1.42 24.35 14.57
C ALA A 341 0.07 24.15 14.93
N GLY A 342 0.89 25.20 14.89
CA GLY A 342 2.24 25.21 15.46
C GLY A 342 3.31 24.48 14.63
N LYS A 343 3.72 23.28 15.04
CA LYS A 343 4.96 22.65 14.52
C LYS A 343 4.85 22.26 13.05
N GLY A 344 5.52 23.04 12.20
CA GLY A 344 5.53 22.85 10.75
C GLY A 344 4.75 23.92 9.98
N ALA A 345 4.12 24.88 10.66
CA ALA A 345 3.31 25.95 10.06
C ALA A 345 4.00 26.60 8.84
N GLU A 346 5.26 27.00 8.94
CA GLU A 346 6.02 27.62 7.82
C GLU A 346 6.08 26.76 6.54
N ALA A 347 6.13 25.43 6.68
CA ALA A 347 6.10 24.54 5.52
C ALA A 347 4.69 24.41 4.96
N SER A 348 3.68 24.32 5.83
CA SER A 348 2.27 24.33 5.45
C SER A 348 1.85 25.65 4.80
N LEU A 349 2.33 26.81 5.26
CA LEU A 349 2.06 28.12 4.66
C LEU A 349 2.61 28.21 3.23
N ARG A 350 3.83 27.69 2.97
CA ARG A 350 4.35 27.59 1.59
C ARG A 350 3.50 26.67 0.71
N GLY A 351 3.07 25.52 1.23
CA GLY A 351 2.17 24.61 0.52
C GLY A 351 0.81 25.24 0.21
N PHE A 352 0.23 25.92 1.20
CA PHE A 352 -1.02 26.67 1.07
C PHE A 352 -0.92 27.78 0.04
N ALA A 353 0.13 28.62 0.09
CA ALA A 353 0.34 29.68 -0.89
C ALA A 353 0.49 29.13 -2.33
N ALA A 354 1.20 28.01 -2.51
CA ALA A 354 1.32 27.35 -3.81
C ALA A 354 -0.02 26.79 -4.31
N GLY A 355 -0.78 26.12 -3.45
CA GLY A 355 -2.13 25.62 -3.77
C GLY A 355 -3.11 26.75 -4.11
N TYR A 356 -3.06 27.84 -3.35
CA TYR A 356 -3.91 29.02 -3.54
C TYR A 356 -3.64 29.67 -4.90
N ALA A 357 -2.37 29.95 -5.22
CA ALA A 357 -1.99 30.49 -6.52
C ALA A 357 -2.42 29.59 -7.69
N GLN A 358 -2.23 28.27 -7.56
CA GLN A 358 -2.60 27.30 -8.60
C GLN A 358 -4.12 27.21 -8.85
N ALA A 359 -4.95 27.51 -7.85
CA ALA A 359 -6.42 27.49 -7.97
C ALA A 359 -7.04 28.86 -8.31
N ALA A 360 -6.34 29.96 -7.97
CA ALA A 360 -6.76 31.33 -8.24
C ALA A 360 -6.38 31.81 -9.66
N SER A 361 -5.31 31.26 -10.25
CA SER A 361 -4.99 31.49 -11.66
C SER A 361 -6.12 31.00 -12.57
N PRO A 362 -6.60 31.81 -13.54
CA PRO A 362 -7.56 31.35 -14.53
C PRO A 362 -6.90 30.30 -15.44
N LEU A 363 -7.31 29.04 -15.29
CA LEU A 363 -6.85 27.94 -16.13
C LEU A 363 -7.20 28.21 -17.60
N PRO A 364 -6.23 28.20 -18.53
CA PRO A 364 -6.52 28.22 -19.97
C PRO A 364 -7.32 26.97 -20.34
N ALA A 365 -8.53 27.16 -20.88
CA ALA A 365 -9.36 26.08 -21.43
C ALA A 365 -8.76 25.55 -22.75
N GLY A 366 -7.62 24.87 -22.65
CA GLY A 366 -6.81 24.45 -23.79
C GLY A 366 -5.51 23.76 -23.39
N GLU A 367 -4.92 24.09 -22.24
CA GLU A 367 -3.85 23.27 -21.65
C GLU A 367 -4.45 21.97 -21.09
N ARG A 368 -4.63 21.01 -22.00
CA ARG A 368 -4.69 19.59 -21.65
C ARG A 368 -3.53 19.33 -20.70
N ALA A 369 -3.83 18.84 -19.50
CA ALA A 369 -2.84 18.26 -18.61
C ALA A 369 -2.32 16.95 -19.25
N GLY A 370 -1.52 17.10 -20.31
CA GLY A 370 -0.85 16.02 -20.96
C GLY A 370 -0.01 15.32 -19.91
N VAL A 371 -0.29 14.03 -19.71
CA VAL A 371 0.52 13.16 -18.86
C VAL A 371 1.89 13.03 -19.54
N ARG A 372 2.78 13.98 -19.26
CA ARG A 372 4.20 13.68 -19.25
C ARG A 372 4.36 12.55 -18.25
N ASP A 373 4.80 11.40 -18.74
CA ASP A 373 4.88 10.17 -17.97
C ASP A 373 6.09 10.19 -17.00
N ASP A 374 6.14 11.24 -16.17
CA ASP A 374 6.97 11.36 -14.97
C ASP A 374 6.50 10.36 -13.86
N SER A 375 5.69 9.35 -14.21
CA SER A 375 5.36 8.17 -13.37
C SER A 375 6.60 7.33 -13.01
N ALA A 376 7.78 7.73 -13.50
CA ALA A 376 9.11 7.24 -13.16
C ALA A 376 9.53 7.41 -11.68
N GLU A 377 8.62 7.80 -10.78
CA GLU A 377 8.74 7.56 -9.33
C GLU A 377 7.94 6.35 -8.81
N THR A 378 7.48 5.48 -9.70
CA THR A 378 7.72 4.05 -9.42
C THR A 378 9.22 3.89 -9.18
N PRO A 379 9.68 3.27 -8.07
CA PRO A 379 11.11 3.12 -7.80
C PRO A 379 11.71 2.03 -8.72
N THR A 380 11.87 2.38 -9.99
CA THR A 380 12.64 1.67 -11.01
C THR A 380 14.01 1.31 -10.43
N PRO A 381 14.53 0.10 -10.63
CA PRO A 381 15.89 -0.24 -10.22
C PRO A 381 16.87 0.76 -10.85
N THR A 382 17.64 1.47 -10.03
CA THR A 382 18.58 2.51 -10.48
C THR A 382 19.81 1.91 -11.14
N HIS A 383 19.61 1.41 -12.35
CA HIS A 383 20.63 1.22 -13.37
C HIS A 383 20.48 2.37 -14.38
N PRO A 384 21.52 3.18 -14.62
CA PRO A 384 21.48 4.20 -15.66
C PRO A 384 21.21 3.55 -17.04
N PRO A 385 20.48 4.21 -17.96
CA PRO A 385 20.24 3.72 -19.33
C PRO A 385 21.49 3.83 -20.24
N GLU A 386 22.68 3.80 -19.65
CA GLU A 386 23.98 3.99 -20.33
C GLU A 386 24.60 2.67 -20.82
N SER A 387 23.91 1.54 -20.63
CA SER A 387 24.20 0.29 -21.34
C SER A 387 23.06 -0.07 -22.29
N ARG A 388 23.00 0.59 -23.45
CA ARG A 388 22.41 0.01 -24.66
C ARG A 388 23.33 -1.14 -25.10
N GLY A 389 23.12 -2.30 -24.48
CA GLY A 389 23.94 -3.49 -24.74
C GLY A 389 23.59 -4.15 -26.07
N SER A 390 24.32 -5.22 -26.38
CA SER A 390 24.06 -6.16 -27.48
C SER A 390 22.59 -6.58 -27.58
N GLU A 391 21.90 -6.69 -26.45
CA GLU A 391 20.51 -7.09 -26.33
C GLU A 391 19.53 -6.00 -26.82
N SER A 392 19.84 -4.71 -26.62
CA SER A 392 19.06 -3.59 -27.17
C SER A 392 19.23 -3.48 -28.69
N GLU A 393 20.45 -3.65 -29.18
CA GLU A 393 20.73 -3.73 -30.63
C GLU A 393 20.03 -4.93 -31.27
N ARG A 394 20.03 -6.07 -30.57
CA ARG A 394 19.31 -7.29 -30.96
C ARG A 394 17.80 -7.05 -31.05
N VAL A 395 17.18 -6.40 -30.05
CA VAL A 395 15.75 -6.03 -30.11
C VAL A 395 15.46 -5.19 -31.35
N ARG A 396 16.28 -4.16 -31.61
CA ARG A 396 16.10 -3.23 -32.74
C ARG A 396 16.29 -3.89 -34.10
N ARG A 397 17.15 -4.90 -34.19
CA ARG A 397 17.45 -5.66 -35.41
C ARG A 397 16.41 -6.75 -35.74
N GLU A 398 15.83 -7.40 -34.73
CA GLU A 398 15.07 -8.64 -34.92
C GLU A 398 13.55 -8.47 -34.77
N PHE A 399 13.07 -7.37 -34.20
CA PHE A 399 11.65 -7.15 -33.88
C PHE A 399 11.09 -5.84 -34.48
N PRO A 400 9.78 -5.78 -34.80
CA PRO A 400 9.11 -4.55 -35.22
C PRO A 400 9.18 -3.43 -34.18
N GLU A 401 9.28 -2.17 -34.63
CA GLU A 401 9.36 -0.97 -33.79
C GLU A 401 8.27 -0.88 -32.69
N PRO A 402 6.97 -1.19 -32.94
CA PRO A 402 5.94 -1.13 -31.90
C PRO A 402 6.17 -2.05 -30.67
N LEU A 403 7.11 -3.01 -30.77
CA LEU A 403 7.49 -3.89 -29.67
C LEU A 403 8.77 -3.44 -28.94
N HIS A 404 9.59 -2.53 -29.49
CA HIS A 404 10.93 -2.23 -28.97
C HIS A 404 10.91 -1.81 -27.49
N ALA A 405 10.08 -0.84 -27.11
CA ALA A 405 10.01 -0.35 -25.73
C ALA A 405 9.61 -1.43 -24.71
N LEU A 406 8.70 -2.34 -25.08
CA LEU A 406 8.29 -3.48 -24.25
C LEU A 406 9.43 -4.50 -24.09
N LEU A 407 10.17 -4.76 -25.17
CA LEU A 407 11.24 -5.75 -25.19
C LEU A 407 12.51 -5.23 -24.51
N GLU A 408 12.86 -3.95 -24.63
CA GLU A 408 13.99 -3.34 -23.92
C GLU A 408 13.79 -3.37 -22.40
N GLU A 409 12.60 -3.03 -21.89
CA GLU A 409 12.26 -3.15 -20.46
C GLU A 409 12.25 -4.62 -20.00
N ALA A 410 11.68 -5.54 -20.80
CA ALA A 410 11.68 -6.96 -20.48
C ALA A 410 13.11 -7.55 -20.40
N VAL A 411 14.01 -7.14 -21.30
CA VAL A 411 15.43 -7.47 -21.28
C VAL A 411 16.08 -6.94 -20.00
N ALA A 412 15.95 -5.65 -19.70
CA ALA A 412 16.54 -5.03 -18.50
C ALA A 412 16.08 -5.75 -17.21
N ARG A 413 14.78 -6.04 -17.11
CA ARG A 413 14.17 -6.81 -16.02
C ARG A 413 14.74 -8.23 -15.89
N LEU A 414 15.02 -8.92 -17.01
CA LEU A 414 15.54 -10.29 -17.00
C LEU A 414 17.05 -10.38 -16.73
N VAL A 415 17.83 -9.37 -17.13
CA VAL A 415 19.25 -9.21 -16.75
C VAL A 415 19.35 -8.97 -15.23
N ASP A 416 18.57 -8.03 -14.70
CA ASP A 416 18.50 -7.75 -13.26
C ASP A 416 18.06 -9.00 -12.46
N TYR A 417 17.06 -9.73 -12.96
CA TYR A 417 16.60 -10.99 -12.36
C TYR A 417 17.66 -12.10 -12.39
N GLN A 418 18.32 -12.30 -13.54
CA GLN A 418 19.23 -13.41 -13.82
C GLN A 418 20.53 -12.94 -14.50
N ASP A 419 20.61 -12.90 -15.83
CA ASP A 419 21.79 -12.48 -16.60
C ASP A 419 21.44 -12.30 -18.09
N ALA A 420 22.35 -11.71 -18.88
CA ALA A 420 22.22 -11.50 -20.33
C ALA A 420 21.72 -12.74 -21.09
N ALA A 421 22.37 -13.89 -20.89
CA ALA A 421 21.99 -15.15 -21.54
C ALA A 421 20.59 -15.68 -21.14
N TYR A 422 19.95 -15.12 -20.11
CA TYR A 422 18.54 -15.37 -19.81
C TYR A 422 17.58 -14.41 -20.52
N ALA A 423 18.00 -13.17 -20.76
CA ALA A 423 17.30 -12.22 -21.61
C ALA A 423 17.39 -12.63 -23.10
N ASP A 424 18.53 -13.14 -23.56
CA ASP A 424 18.65 -13.72 -24.91
C ASP A 424 17.67 -14.85 -25.15
N ARG A 425 17.55 -15.80 -24.20
CA ARG A 425 16.58 -16.89 -24.24
C ARG A 425 15.14 -16.38 -24.29
N TYR A 426 14.84 -15.26 -23.63
CA TYR A 426 13.54 -14.62 -23.72
C TYR A 426 13.29 -14.07 -25.14
N LEU A 427 14.27 -13.37 -25.73
CA LEU A 427 14.17 -12.90 -27.11
C LEU A 427 14.02 -14.06 -28.11
N ASP A 428 14.73 -15.18 -27.94
CA ASP A 428 14.55 -16.37 -28.79
C ASP A 428 13.11 -16.94 -28.70
N ARG A 429 12.53 -16.98 -27.50
CA ARG A 429 11.13 -17.40 -27.28
C ARG A 429 10.13 -16.43 -27.91
N VAL A 430 10.31 -15.12 -27.74
CA VAL A 430 9.42 -14.11 -28.35
C VAL A 430 9.56 -14.10 -29.87
N ARG A 431 10.76 -14.28 -30.43
CA ARG A 431 10.96 -14.46 -31.89
C ARG A 431 10.14 -15.63 -32.42
N GLY A 432 10.04 -16.71 -31.63
CA GLY A 432 9.20 -17.87 -31.91
C GLY A 432 7.69 -17.66 -31.79
N VAL A 433 7.22 -16.57 -31.17
CA VAL A 433 5.80 -16.14 -31.18
C VAL A 433 5.54 -15.14 -32.31
N LEU A 434 6.50 -14.24 -32.57
CA LEU A 434 6.44 -13.27 -33.68
C LEU A 434 6.30 -13.95 -35.05
N ALA A 435 6.84 -15.16 -35.24
CA ALA A 435 6.60 -15.97 -36.44
C ALA A 435 5.10 -16.29 -36.61
N VAL A 436 4.44 -16.78 -35.56
CA VAL A 436 3.01 -17.12 -35.55
C VAL A 436 2.14 -15.86 -35.73
N ASP A 437 2.51 -14.75 -35.09
CA ASP A 437 1.80 -13.47 -35.20
C ASP A 437 1.93 -12.85 -36.62
N ARG A 438 3.04 -13.12 -37.33
CA ARG A 438 3.21 -12.77 -38.75
C ARG A 438 2.33 -13.63 -39.66
N GLU A 439 2.33 -14.94 -39.46
CA GLU A 439 1.48 -15.88 -40.22
C GLU A 439 -0.02 -15.60 -39.98
N ALA A 440 -0.39 -15.13 -38.79
CA ALA A 440 -1.74 -14.69 -38.45
C ALA A 440 -2.09 -13.24 -38.89
N GLY A 441 -1.19 -12.53 -39.59
CA GLY A 441 -1.45 -11.20 -40.11
C GLY A 441 -1.52 -10.07 -39.06
N GLY A 442 -0.84 -10.23 -37.91
CA GLY A 442 -0.93 -9.32 -36.76
C GLY A 442 -0.34 -7.90 -36.93
N GLU A 443 0.23 -7.57 -38.10
CA GLU A 443 0.91 -6.29 -38.36
C GLU A 443 -0.03 -5.06 -38.26
N PRO A 444 -1.22 -5.01 -38.91
CA PRO A 444 -2.13 -3.87 -38.77
C PRO A 444 -2.72 -3.74 -37.36
N GLY A 445 -2.72 -4.84 -36.58
CA GLY A 445 -3.13 -4.86 -35.17
C GLY A 445 -2.04 -4.44 -34.18
N GLY A 446 -0.83 -4.11 -34.65
CA GLY A 446 0.30 -3.75 -33.78
C GLY A 446 0.85 -4.93 -32.99
N TRP A 447 0.85 -6.13 -33.58
CA TRP A 447 1.42 -7.37 -33.03
C TRP A 447 0.77 -7.81 -31.70
N PRO A 448 -0.57 -7.97 -31.64
CA PRO A 448 -1.29 -8.13 -30.38
C PRO A 448 -0.94 -9.43 -29.66
N LEU A 449 -0.72 -10.53 -30.41
CA LEU A 449 -0.34 -11.82 -29.85
C LEU A 449 1.08 -11.75 -29.28
N THR A 450 2.05 -11.23 -30.05
CA THR A 450 3.44 -11.08 -29.61
C THR A 450 3.55 -10.13 -28.43
N ARG A 451 2.81 -9.01 -28.44
CA ARG A 451 2.84 -8.00 -27.37
C ARG A 451 2.36 -8.57 -26.03
N GLU A 452 1.22 -9.27 -25.99
CA GLU A 452 0.73 -9.87 -24.74
C GLU A 452 1.59 -11.08 -24.33
N ALA A 453 2.03 -11.91 -25.28
CA ALA A 453 2.91 -13.04 -24.99
C ALA A 453 4.26 -12.60 -24.44
N ALA A 454 4.91 -11.60 -25.05
CA ALA A 454 6.17 -11.02 -24.59
C ALA A 454 6.04 -10.44 -23.17
N ARG A 455 4.95 -9.70 -22.90
CA ARG A 455 4.66 -9.11 -21.59
C ARG A 455 4.45 -10.19 -20.51
N LEU A 456 3.64 -11.20 -20.78
CA LEU A 456 3.35 -12.29 -19.83
C LEU A 456 4.57 -13.21 -19.63
N LEU A 457 5.31 -13.52 -20.70
CA LEU A 457 6.52 -14.33 -20.63
C LEU A 457 7.62 -13.63 -19.81
N ALA A 458 7.81 -12.32 -19.97
CA ALA A 458 8.78 -11.56 -19.17
C ALA A 458 8.46 -11.60 -17.67
N LEU A 459 7.17 -11.45 -17.32
CA LEU A 459 6.69 -11.55 -15.94
C LEU A 459 6.87 -12.98 -15.38
N TRP A 460 6.50 -14.01 -16.14
CA TRP A 460 6.63 -15.41 -15.72
C TRP A 460 8.10 -15.82 -15.59
N MET A 461 8.96 -15.48 -16.56
CA MET A 461 10.40 -15.78 -16.50
C MET A 461 11.12 -15.08 -15.34
N SER A 462 10.56 -14.00 -14.78
CA SER A 462 11.12 -13.23 -13.65
C SER A 462 10.34 -13.40 -12.34
N TYR A 463 9.81 -14.61 -12.10
CA TYR A 463 9.00 -14.94 -10.92
C TYR A 463 9.72 -14.67 -9.59
N GLU A 464 8.97 -14.13 -8.61
CA GLU A 464 9.48 -13.84 -7.26
C GLU A 464 9.74 -15.14 -6.48
N ASP A 465 11.02 -15.52 -6.41
CA ASP A 465 11.54 -16.64 -5.64
C ASP A 465 12.26 -16.20 -4.37
N VAL A 466 12.58 -17.15 -3.50
CA VAL A 466 13.19 -16.87 -2.19
C VAL A 466 14.56 -16.17 -2.33
N ILE A 467 15.27 -16.39 -3.45
CA ILE A 467 16.53 -15.73 -3.80
C ILE A 467 16.28 -14.27 -4.19
N ARG A 468 15.32 -14.01 -5.10
CA ARG A 468 14.92 -12.68 -5.58
C ARG A 468 14.37 -11.81 -4.45
N VAL A 469 13.50 -12.38 -3.61
CA VAL A 469 12.93 -11.69 -2.44
C VAL A 469 14.02 -11.31 -1.43
N ALA A 470 15.08 -12.12 -1.29
CA ALA A 470 16.22 -11.79 -0.42
C ALA A 470 17.14 -10.71 -1.02
N ASP A 471 17.35 -10.73 -2.34
CA ASP A 471 18.06 -9.68 -3.08
C ASP A 471 17.33 -8.33 -2.96
N LEU A 472 16.05 -8.26 -3.35
CA LEU A 472 15.21 -7.06 -3.25
C LEU A 472 15.15 -6.50 -1.82
N LYS A 473 15.22 -7.36 -0.79
CA LYS A 473 15.25 -6.94 0.61
C LYS A 473 16.61 -6.42 1.09
N THR A 474 17.70 -6.67 0.38
CA THR A 474 19.07 -6.24 0.72
C THR A 474 19.62 -5.11 -0.18
N ARG A 475 18.93 -4.73 -1.26
CA ARG A 475 19.29 -3.57 -2.12
C ARG A 475 19.39 -2.25 -1.34
N ALA A 476 20.44 -1.47 -1.59
CA ALA A 476 20.64 -0.16 -0.94
C ALA A 476 19.50 0.83 -1.20
N SER A 477 18.95 0.84 -2.43
CA SER A 477 17.79 1.68 -2.81
C SER A 477 16.55 1.41 -1.95
N ARG A 478 16.35 0.18 -1.46
CA ARG A 478 15.28 -0.14 -0.50
C ARG A 478 15.50 0.60 0.83
N PHE A 479 16.71 0.60 1.36
CA PHE A 479 17.00 1.27 2.64
C PHE A 479 16.86 2.79 2.52
N ALA A 480 17.31 3.38 1.40
CA ALA A 480 17.08 4.78 1.09
C ALA A 480 15.58 5.10 1.04
N ARG A 481 14.79 4.31 0.29
CA ARG A 481 13.34 4.51 0.19
C ARG A 481 12.61 4.34 1.52
N VAL A 482 12.93 3.32 2.32
CA VAL A 482 12.32 3.13 3.66
C VAL A 482 12.70 4.26 4.63
N ARG A 483 13.91 4.85 4.49
CA ARG A 483 14.32 6.04 5.26
C ARG A 483 13.52 7.29 4.86
N GLN A 484 13.26 7.46 3.56
CA GLN A 484 12.43 8.52 2.98
C GLN A 484 10.95 8.36 3.37
N GLU A 485 10.37 7.16 3.21
CA GLU A 485 9.02 6.78 3.66
C GLU A 485 8.80 7.01 5.17
N ALA A 486 9.87 6.98 5.96
CA ALA A 486 9.85 7.23 7.41
C ALA A 486 10.17 8.68 7.81
N ALA A 487 10.42 9.57 6.85
CA ALA A 487 10.87 10.96 7.06
C ALA A 487 12.04 11.12 8.05
N ALA A 488 12.95 10.13 8.07
CA ALA A 488 13.96 10.01 9.13
C ALA A 488 15.16 10.95 8.89
N LYS A 489 15.38 11.87 9.84
CA LYS A 489 16.45 12.88 9.82
C LYS A 489 17.85 12.26 9.92
N ASP A 490 18.86 13.03 9.54
CA ASP A 490 20.25 12.59 9.65
C ASP A 490 20.69 12.33 11.10
N GLY A 491 21.52 11.30 11.27
CA GLY A 491 21.80 10.67 12.55
C GLY A 491 20.70 9.75 13.11
N GLN A 492 19.45 9.79 12.63
CA GLN A 492 18.39 8.89 13.13
C GLN A 492 18.54 7.47 12.59
N ILE A 493 18.57 6.49 13.51
CA ILE A 493 18.69 5.05 13.22
C ILE A 493 17.32 4.48 12.83
N VAL A 494 17.21 3.89 11.64
CA VAL A 494 16.01 3.21 11.15
C VAL A 494 16.20 1.70 11.21
N VAL A 495 15.37 1.01 12.01
CA VAL A 495 15.43 -0.45 12.19
C VAL A 495 14.35 -1.13 11.33
N VAL A 496 14.75 -1.67 10.19
CA VAL A 496 13.89 -2.44 9.29
C VAL A 496 13.79 -3.87 9.79
N THR A 497 12.57 -4.35 10.04
CA THR A 497 12.28 -5.75 10.39
C THR A 497 11.32 -6.34 9.37
N ASP A 498 11.79 -7.33 8.63
CA ASP A 498 10.99 -8.07 7.67
C ASP A 498 10.21 -9.21 8.36
N TYR A 499 8.92 -9.28 8.05
CA TYR A 499 8.02 -10.34 8.53
C TYR A 499 7.85 -11.36 7.40
N LEU A 500 8.41 -12.55 7.59
CA LEU A 500 8.45 -13.62 6.60
C LEU A 500 7.67 -14.84 7.13
N LYS A 501 7.18 -15.70 6.23
CA LYS A 501 6.49 -16.95 6.62
C LYS A 501 7.01 -18.18 5.83
N PRO A 502 8.33 -18.42 5.77
CA PRO A 502 8.90 -19.49 4.95
C PRO A 502 8.33 -20.87 5.32
N SER A 503 7.97 -21.61 4.27
CA SER A 503 7.51 -22.99 4.28
C SER A 503 8.55 -23.93 3.66
N ALA A 504 8.42 -25.22 3.94
CA ALA A 504 9.27 -26.24 3.33
C ALA A 504 9.12 -26.30 1.80
N ASN A 505 7.99 -25.84 1.24
CA ASN A 505 7.79 -25.75 -0.21
C ASN A 505 8.67 -24.65 -0.82
N GLU A 506 8.64 -23.43 -0.28
CA GLU A 506 9.46 -22.31 -0.80
C GLU A 506 10.97 -22.56 -0.61
N ILE A 507 11.35 -23.35 0.40
CA ILE A 507 12.74 -23.84 0.56
C ILE A 507 13.04 -24.94 -0.47
N ALA A 508 12.12 -25.86 -0.75
CA ALA A 508 12.29 -26.89 -1.78
C ALA A 508 12.42 -26.28 -3.19
N ASP A 509 11.69 -25.20 -3.48
CA ASP A 509 11.70 -24.51 -4.77
C ASP A 509 13.09 -24.02 -5.19
N ILE A 510 13.99 -23.73 -4.22
CA ILE A 510 15.37 -23.30 -4.47
C ILE A 510 16.41 -24.45 -4.37
N LEU A 511 15.99 -25.68 -4.07
CA LEU A 511 16.85 -26.87 -4.03
C LEU A 511 16.83 -27.65 -5.36
N PRO A 512 17.83 -28.50 -5.64
CA PRO A 512 17.77 -29.42 -6.78
C PRO A 512 16.58 -30.41 -6.69
N PRO A 513 16.01 -30.87 -7.82
CA PRO A 513 14.77 -31.68 -7.87
C PRO A 513 14.68 -32.83 -6.85
N ALA A 514 15.68 -33.71 -6.79
CA ALA A 514 15.68 -34.87 -5.89
C ALA A 514 15.69 -34.50 -4.39
N TRP A 515 16.15 -33.30 -4.04
CA TRP A 515 16.12 -32.79 -2.67
C TRP A 515 14.82 -32.04 -2.38
N ALA A 516 14.33 -31.29 -3.38
CA ALA A 516 13.05 -30.58 -3.32
C ALA A 516 11.88 -31.55 -3.09
N GLU A 517 11.83 -32.66 -3.84
CA GLU A 517 10.79 -33.69 -3.71
C GLU A 517 10.79 -34.34 -2.30
N ARG A 518 11.97 -34.70 -1.79
CA ARG A 518 12.17 -35.23 -0.42
C ARG A 518 11.72 -34.24 0.67
N LEU A 519 11.87 -32.93 0.45
CA LEU A 519 11.45 -31.90 1.39
C LEU A 519 9.95 -31.58 1.28
N ARG A 520 9.39 -31.53 0.06
CA ARG A 520 7.95 -31.35 -0.22
C ARG A 520 7.10 -32.45 0.43
N LYS A 521 7.61 -33.69 0.48
CA LYS A 521 7.00 -34.82 1.23
C LYS A 521 6.85 -34.60 2.75
N LYS A 522 7.46 -33.55 3.32
CA LYS A 522 7.33 -33.14 4.74
C LYS A 522 6.77 -31.72 4.90
N ALA A 523 6.08 -31.18 3.88
CA ALA A 523 5.68 -29.79 3.85
C ALA A 523 4.46 -29.45 4.72
N GLY A 524 4.73 -28.97 5.94
CA GLY A 524 3.76 -28.28 6.79
C GLY A 524 3.55 -26.80 6.42
N PRO A 525 2.64 -26.10 7.12
CA PRO A 525 2.41 -24.67 6.94
C PRO A 525 3.64 -23.83 7.28
N GLY A 526 3.86 -22.74 6.54
CA GLY A 526 5.00 -21.85 6.73
C GLY A 526 5.10 -21.25 8.14
N ARG A 527 6.32 -21.20 8.67
CA ARG A 527 6.62 -20.68 10.02
C ARG A 527 6.85 -19.18 9.97
N ALA A 528 6.16 -18.42 10.82
CA ALA A 528 6.42 -16.98 10.96
C ALA A 528 7.84 -16.72 11.50
N VAL A 529 8.57 -15.82 10.85
CA VAL A 529 9.92 -15.37 11.19
C VAL A 529 9.93 -13.85 11.16
N LYS A 530 10.43 -13.22 12.23
CA LYS A 530 10.76 -11.79 12.25
C LYS A 530 12.26 -11.66 12.04
N LEU A 531 12.69 -11.02 10.95
CA LEU A 531 14.09 -10.88 10.59
C LEU A 531 14.49 -9.39 10.61
N PRO A 532 15.30 -8.93 11.58
CA PRO A 532 15.79 -7.55 11.59
C PRO A 532 16.84 -7.36 10.48
N THR A 533 16.38 -6.95 9.30
CA THR A 533 17.19 -6.76 8.08
C THR A 533 18.19 -5.59 8.22
N SER A 534 17.98 -4.65 9.15
CA SER A 534 19.01 -3.66 9.57
C SER A 534 20.10 -4.24 10.50
N SER A 535 20.03 -5.51 10.91
CA SER A 535 21.09 -6.16 11.71
C SER A 535 22.08 -6.88 10.81
N VAL A 536 23.36 -6.92 11.21
CA VAL A 536 24.43 -7.61 10.45
C VAL A 536 24.07 -9.07 10.15
N ALA A 537 23.56 -9.81 11.15
CA ALA A 537 23.17 -11.22 10.98
C ALA A 537 21.95 -11.39 10.06
N GLY A 538 20.92 -10.54 10.18
CA GLY A 538 19.74 -10.60 9.33
C GLY A 538 20.03 -10.20 7.88
N PHE A 539 20.84 -9.15 7.69
CA PHE A 539 21.33 -8.74 6.38
C PHE A 539 22.18 -9.82 5.73
N LEU A 540 23.16 -10.39 6.45
CA LEU A 540 24.04 -11.44 5.93
C LEU A 540 23.26 -12.70 5.55
N ALA A 541 22.27 -13.12 6.35
CA ALA A 541 21.41 -14.25 6.03
C ALA A 541 20.65 -14.05 4.70
N LEU A 542 20.08 -12.87 4.46
CA LEU A 542 19.45 -12.55 3.17
C LEU A 542 20.50 -12.39 2.05
N ARG A 543 21.68 -11.83 2.32
CA ARG A 543 22.70 -11.59 1.30
C ARG A 543 23.35 -12.89 0.80
N LEU A 544 23.53 -13.88 1.68
CA LEU A 544 23.94 -15.24 1.33
C LEU A 544 22.87 -15.96 0.50
N LEU A 545 21.59 -15.79 0.87
CA LEU A 545 20.46 -16.34 0.15
C LEU A 545 20.31 -15.74 -1.26
N ALA A 546 20.50 -14.42 -1.39
CA ALA A 546 20.59 -13.72 -2.67
C ALA A 546 21.78 -14.16 -3.52
N ALA A 547 22.92 -14.51 -2.89
CA ALA A 547 24.10 -15.01 -3.58
C ALA A 547 23.89 -16.40 -4.25
N LEU A 548 22.78 -17.09 -3.98
CA LEU A 548 22.40 -18.31 -4.69
C LEU A 548 21.84 -18.05 -6.10
N LYS A 549 21.75 -16.79 -6.56
CA LYS A 549 21.31 -16.39 -7.92
C LYS A 549 21.89 -17.23 -9.08
N PRO A 550 23.18 -17.63 -9.10
CA PRO A 550 23.70 -18.53 -10.13
C PRO A 550 23.15 -19.97 -10.06
N LEU A 551 22.79 -20.44 -8.86
CA LEU A 551 22.27 -21.80 -8.63
C LEU A 551 20.77 -21.92 -8.98
N ARG A 552 20.04 -20.80 -9.13
CA ARG A 552 18.62 -20.79 -9.53
C ARG A 552 18.35 -21.68 -10.73
N ARG A 553 19.22 -21.62 -11.76
CA ARG A 553 19.11 -22.45 -12.99
C ARG A 553 19.11 -23.97 -12.75
N LYS A 554 19.52 -24.43 -11.56
CA LYS A 554 19.55 -25.84 -11.14
C LYS A 554 18.46 -26.18 -10.10
N SER A 555 17.57 -25.24 -9.77
CA SER A 555 16.52 -25.46 -8.77
C SER A 555 15.29 -26.17 -9.36
N ALA A 556 14.57 -26.88 -8.51
CA ALA A 556 13.36 -27.60 -8.87
C ALA A 556 12.31 -26.67 -9.49
N ARG A 557 12.02 -25.54 -8.84
CA ARG A 557 11.06 -24.57 -9.37
C ARG A 557 11.51 -23.98 -10.71
N PHE A 558 12.79 -23.65 -10.89
CA PHE A 558 13.26 -23.14 -12.19
C PHE A 558 13.00 -24.15 -13.31
N ILE A 559 13.36 -25.41 -13.10
CA ILE A 559 13.14 -26.49 -14.08
C ILE A 559 11.63 -26.69 -14.34
N GLU A 560 10.80 -26.69 -13.30
CA GLU A 560 9.34 -26.81 -13.40
C GLU A 560 8.67 -25.65 -14.14
N GLU A 561 9.16 -24.41 -13.95
CA GLU A 561 8.64 -23.21 -14.63
C GLU A 561 9.13 -23.17 -16.09
N GLN A 562 10.40 -23.50 -16.39
CA GLN A 562 10.88 -23.58 -17.77
C GLN A 562 10.12 -24.64 -18.57
N ALA A 563 9.85 -25.82 -18.01
CA ALA A 563 9.09 -26.87 -18.67
C ALA A 563 7.65 -26.45 -19.01
N LEU A 564 6.98 -25.71 -18.11
CA LEU A 564 5.65 -25.16 -18.40
C LEU A 564 5.68 -24.01 -19.40
N ILE A 565 6.72 -23.18 -19.40
CA ILE A 565 6.90 -22.12 -20.41
C ILE A 565 7.05 -22.73 -21.80
N GLU A 566 7.89 -23.76 -21.98
CA GLU A 566 8.01 -24.42 -23.29
C GLU A 566 6.72 -25.15 -23.70
N ARG A 567 6.01 -25.79 -22.76
CA ARG A 567 4.69 -26.40 -23.03
C ARG A 567 3.67 -25.35 -23.51
N TRP A 568 3.61 -24.20 -22.84
CA TRP A 568 2.72 -23.08 -23.21
C TRP A 568 3.05 -22.49 -24.58
N LEU A 569 4.33 -22.23 -24.86
CA LEU A 569 4.79 -21.75 -26.17
C LEU A 569 4.57 -22.79 -27.27
N GLY A 570 4.70 -24.07 -26.96
CA GLY A 570 4.35 -25.19 -27.84
C GLY A 570 2.85 -25.26 -28.14
N ALA A 571 2.00 -25.04 -27.15
CA ALA A 571 0.55 -25.01 -27.32
C ALA A 571 0.08 -23.83 -28.20
N ILE A 572 0.67 -22.64 -28.02
CA ILE A 572 0.42 -21.47 -28.88
C ILE A 572 0.79 -21.78 -30.34
N LYS A 573 1.95 -22.41 -30.57
CA LYS A 573 2.37 -22.85 -31.91
C LYS A 573 1.44 -23.92 -32.50
N ARG A 574 1.12 -24.98 -31.73
CA ARG A 574 0.29 -26.10 -32.20
C ARG A 574 -1.07 -25.63 -32.75
N LEU A 575 -1.69 -24.66 -32.07
CA LEU A 575 -3.00 -24.15 -32.46
C LEU A 575 -2.92 -22.90 -33.36
N GLY A 576 -1.80 -22.17 -33.39
CA GLY A 576 -1.55 -21.15 -34.41
C GLY A 576 -1.39 -21.73 -35.82
N PHE A 577 -0.79 -22.92 -35.93
CA PHE A 577 -0.71 -23.66 -37.21
C PHE A 577 -2.03 -24.34 -37.62
N ALA A 578 -3.02 -24.42 -36.72
CA ALA A 578 -4.39 -24.80 -37.08
C ALA A 578 -5.11 -23.54 -37.56
N ALA A 579 -5.16 -23.35 -38.87
CA ALA A 579 -5.43 -22.06 -39.51
C ALA A 579 -6.71 -21.33 -39.01
N LEU A 580 -6.61 -19.99 -39.00
CA LEU A 580 -7.71 -19.01 -38.94
C LEU A 580 -8.29 -18.60 -37.56
N ASP A 581 -7.56 -18.73 -36.44
CA ASP A 581 -7.97 -18.02 -35.21
C ASP A 581 -6.84 -17.41 -34.35
N ALA A 582 -6.60 -16.11 -34.56
CA ALA A 582 -5.69 -15.29 -33.76
C ALA A 582 -6.24 -14.97 -32.36
N GLU A 583 -7.57 -14.90 -32.17
CA GLU A 583 -8.17 -14.70 -30.85
C GLU A 583 -7.96 -15.93 -29.97
N LEU A 584 -8.10 -17.15 -30.52
CA LEU A 584 -7.85 -18.40 -29.79
C LEU A 584 -6.41 -18.47 -29.30
N SER A 585 -5.44 -18.12 -30.16
CA SER A 585 -4.04 -18.00 -29.78
C SER A 585 -3.85 -16.97 -28.64
N LEU A 586 -4.57 -15.84 -28.69
CA LEU A 586 -4.53 -14.81 -27.66
C LEU A 586 -5.20 -15.26 -26.34
N GLU A 587 -6.27 -16.05 -26.38
CA GLU A 587 -6.92 -16.63 -25.19
C GLU A 587 -5.97 -17.60 -24.46
N ILE A 588 -5.22 -18.42 -25.21
CA ILE A 588 -4.19 -19.34 -24.69
C ILE A 588 -3.00 -18.54 -24.13
N VAL A 589 -2.57 -17.47 -24.80
CA VAL A 589 -1.57 -16.54 -24.26
C VAL A 589 -2.04 -15.96 -22.92
N GLN A 590 -3.28 -15.48 -22.84
CA GLN A 590 -3.83 -14.91 -21.61
C GLN A 590 -3.93 -15.92 -20.45
N CYS A 591 -3.92 -17.23 -20.68
CA CYS A 591 -3.87 -18.23 -19.59
C CYS A 591 -2.60 -18.10 -18.73
N ALA A 592 -1.48 -17.59 -19.26
CA ALA A 592 -0.28 -17.33 -18.46
C ALA A 592 -0.50 -16.31 -17.32
N ARG A 593 -1.56 -15.47 -17.38
CA ARG A 593 -2.00 -14.60 -16.26
C ARG A 593 -2.30 -15.39 -14.97
N LEU A 594 -2.56 -16.70 -15.07
CA LEU A 594 -2.78 -17.57 -13.91
C LEU A 594 -1.47 -17.89 -13.17
N VAL A 595 -0.33 -18.08 -13.84
CA VAL A 595 0.89 -18.63 -13.19
C VAL A 595 1.64 -17.52 -12.45
N ARG A 596 1.44 -17.43 -11.12
CA ARG A 596 1.82 -16.25 -10.35
C ARG A 596 2.09 -16.54 -8.87
N GLY A 597 2.82 -15.63 -8.21
CA GLY A 597 3.09 -15.70 -6.78
C GLY A 597 4.07 -16.81 -6.37
N TYR A 598 3.88 -17.35 -5.16
CA TYR A 598 4.77 -18.32 -4.52
C TYR A 598 3.99 -19.29 -3.60
N GLY A 599 4.68 -20.34 -3.10
CA GLY A 599 4.19 -21.17 -2.00
C GLY A 599 2.94 -22.00 -2.30
N GLU A 600 1.79 -21.64 -1.74
CA GLU A 600 0.50 -22.31 -2.00
C GLU A 600 -0.27 -21.68 -3.16
N THR A 601 -0.27 -20.35 -3.28
CA THR A 601 -0.92 -19.60 -4.36
C THR A 601 -0.41 -20.09 -5.71
N TRP A 602 0.91 -20.07 -5.91
CA TRP A 602 1.53 -20.56 -7.15
C TRP A 602 1.17 -22.01 -7.47
N ARG A 603 1.19 -22.93 -6.50
CA ARG A 603 0.82 -24.34 -6.76
C ARG A 603 -0.64 -24.50 -7.19
N LYS A 604 -1.56 -23.70 -6.64
CA LYS A 604 -2.98 -23.73 -7.00
C LYS A 604 -3.23 -23.11 -8.37
N SER A 605 -2.66 -21.94 -8.63
CA SER A 605 -2.84 -21.24 -9.90
C SER A 605 -2.12 -21.95 -11.06
N ARG A 606 -0.95 -22.54 -10.81
CA ARG A 606 -0.27 -23.51 -11.70
C ARG A 606 -1.14 -24.74 -11.98
N ALA A 607 -1.83 -25.30 -10.98
CA ALA A 607 -2.69 -26.47 -11.18
C ALA A 607 -3.92 -26.14 -12.04
N ALA A 608 -4.51 -24.96 -11.88
CA ALA A 608 -5.59 -24.47 -12.75
C ALA A 608 -5.09 -24.22 -14.20
N PHE A 609 -3.91 -23.61 -14.35
CA PHE A 609 -3.27 -23.41 -15.66
C PHE A 609 -2.98 -24.74 -16.37
N VAL A 610 -2.34 -25.68 -15.68
CA VAL A 610 -2.02 -27.02 -16.22
C VAL A 610 -3.29 -27.75 -16.63
N ARG A 611 -4.36 -27.70 -15.82
CA ARG A 611 -5.66 -28.29 -16.17
C ARG A 611 -6.24 -27.70 -17.46
N ILE A 612 -6.16 -26.38 -17.65
CA ILE A 612 -6.65 -25.74 -18.89
C ILE A 612 -5.86 -26.27 -20.10
N LEU A 613 -4.53 -26.44 -19.98
CA LEU A 613 -3.75 -27.07 -21.04
C LEU A 613 -4.17 -28.53 -21.28
N ASP A 614 -4.22 -29.35 -20.21
CA ASP A 614 -4.56 -30.78 -20.26
C ASP A 614 -5.96 -31.03 -20.86
N GLU A 615 -7.00 -30.36 -20.36
CA GLU A 615 -8.40 -30.68 -20.63
C GLU A 615 -8.95 -29.97 -21.88
N LEU A 616 -8.41 -28.82 -22.28
CA LEU A 616 -8.96 -27.94 -23.33
C LEU A 616 -8.01 -27.71 -24.51
N VAL A 617 -6.74 -27.37 -24.26
CA VAL A 617 -5.83 -26.87 -25.31
C VAL A 617 -5.09 -28.02 -26.02
N GLU A 618 -4.68 -29.04 -25.27
CA GLU A 618 -3.96 -30.20 -25.80
C GLU A 618 -4.90 -31.37 -26.15
N ASN A 619 -6.08 -31.43 -25.50
CA ASN A 619 -7.13 -32.41 -25.77
C ASN A 619 -7.77 -32.28 -27.17
N GLU A 620 -7.53 -33.26 -28.03
CA GLU A 620 -8.05 -33.30 -29.40
C GLU A 620 -9.60 -33.32 -29.46
N GLN A 621 -10.27 -33.92 -28.47
CA GLN A 621 -11.74 -33.92 -28.38
C GLN A 621 -12.33 -32.58 -27.90
N ALA A 622 -11.51 -31.67 -27.39
CA ALA A 622 -11.90 -30.29 -27.12
C ALA A 622 -11.65 -29.40 -28.35
N VAL A 623 -10.51 -29.59 -29.02
CA VAL A 623 -10.15 -28.86 -30.25
C VAL A 623 -11.10 -29.18 -31.41
N SER A 624 -11.55 -30.44 -31.56
CA SER A 624 -12.47 -30.85 -32.63
C SER A 624 -13.87 -30.24 -32.55
N LYS A 625 -14.20 -29.51 -31.47
CA LYS A 625 -15.47 -28.78 -31.30
C LYS A 625 -15.47 -27.38 -31.94
N GLY A 626 -14.37 -26.97 -32.55
CA GLY A 626 -14.23 -25.69 -33.25
C GLY A 626 -13.71 -24.55 -32.38
N ALA A 627 -13.10 -23.56 -33.04
CA ALA A 627 -12.35 -22.49 -32.38
C ALA A 627 -13.20 -21.60 -31.46
N ASP A 628 -14.40 -21.18 -31.88
CA ASP A 628 -15.26 -20.30 -31.07
C ASP A 628 -15.74 -20.94 -29.76
N ALA A 629 -16.11 -22.22 -29.81
CA ALA A 629 -16.47 -22.98 -28.62
C ALA A 629 -15.26 -23.09 -27.66
N LEU A 630 -14.07 -23.36 -28.21
CA LEU A 630 -12.85 -23.46 -27.43
C LEU A 630 -12.43 -22.11 -26.81
N LYS A 631 -12.51 -21.00 -27.56
CA LYS A 631 -12.31 -19.63 -27.06
C LYS A 631 -13.20 -19.33 -25.86
N ALA A 632 -14.51 -19.56 -26.00
CA ALA A 632 -15.48 -19.30 -24.94
C ALA A 632 -15.21 -20.12 -23.67
N VAL A 633 -14.87 -21.42 -23.82
CA VAL A 633 -14.58 -22.29 -22.68
C VAL A 633 -13.24 -21.95 -22.02
N ILE A 634 -12.18 -21.65 -22.77
CA ILE A 634 -10.89 -21.19 -22.22
C ILE A 634 -11.05 -19.87 -21.48
N ARG A 635 -11.74 -18.89 -22.08
CA ARG A 635 -12.05 -17.58 -21.48
C ARG A 635 -12.81 -17.75 -20.16
N SER A 636 -13.84 -18.60 -20.15
CA SER A 636 -14.64 -18.92 -18.96
C SER A 636 -13.80 -19.60 -17.87
N ALA A 637 -13.05 -20.65 -18.21
CA ALA A 637 -12.22 -21.40 -17.27
C ALA A 637 -11.11 -20.52 -16.64
N ARG A 638 -10.45 -19.67 -17.44
CA ARG A 638 -9.47 -18.69 -16.95
C ARG A 638 -10.12 -17.70 -15.99
N ASN A 639 -11.25 -17.10 -16.37
CA ASN A 639 -11.92 -16.09 -15.54
C ASN A 639 -12.44 -16.70 -14.22
N ALA A 640 -12.99 -17.91 -14.24
CA ALA A 640 -13.38 -18.65 -13.04
C ALA A 640 -12.19 -18.97 -12.12
N ALA A 641 -11.03 -19.35 -12.69
CA ALA A 641 -9.82 -19.61 -11.92
C ALA A 641 -9.22 -18.34 -11.29
N LEU A 642 -9.32 -17.17 -11.94
CA LEU A 642 -8.94 -15.87 -11.38
C LEU A 642 -9.91 -15.47 -10.23
N ALA A 643 -11.22 -15.50 -10.48
CA ALA A 643 -12.25 -15.17 -9.49
C ALA A 643 -12.24 -16.08 -8.26
N TYR A 644 -11.82 -17.35 -8.39
CA TYR A 644 -11.63 -18.25 -7.24
C TYR A 644 -10.49 -17.82 -6.31
N GLU A 645 -9.48 -17.09 -6.79
CA GLU A 645 -8.47 -16.48 -5.91
C GLU A 645 -8.99 -15.21 -5.22
N GLU A 646 -9.87 -14.44 -5.88
CA GLU A 646 -10.52 -13.25 -5.32
C GLU A 646 -11.52 -13.59 -4.21
N ALA A 647 -12.42 -14.54 -4.45
CA ALA A 647 -13.53 -14.90 -3.58
C ALA A 647 -13.11 -15.66 -2.31
N LYS A 648 -11.81 -15.82 -2.06
CA LYS A 648 -11.28 -16.64 -0.96
C LYS A 648 -11.53 -15.94 0.39
N PRO A 649 -12.42 -16.45 1.26
CA PRO A 649 -12.71 -15.79 2.53
C PRO A 649 -11.45 -15.74 3.41
N ALA A 650 -11.29 -14.64 4.14
CA ALA A 650 -10.18 -14.47 5.07
C ALA A 650 -10.12 -15.68 6.05
N PRO A 651 -8.94 -16.27 6.30
CA PRO A 651 -8.82 -17.41 7.19
C PRO A 651 -9.33 -17.01 8.57
N ALA A 652 -10.42 -17.66 9.01
CA ALA A 652 -11.25 -17.23 10.13
C ALA A 652 -10.39 -16.74 11.30
N ALA A 653 -10.46 -15.44 11.56
CA ALA A 653 -9.65 -14.81 12.59
C ALA A 653 -9.97 -15.49 13.92
N LYS A 654 -8.99 -16.20 14.50
CA LYS A 654 -9.10 -16.72 15.87
C LYS A 654 -9.16 -15.52 16.80
N GLY A 655 -10.37 -15.07 17.08
CA GLY A 655 -10.63 -13.94 17.95
C GLY A 655 -9.98 -14.19 19.30
N MET A 656 -8.86 -13.51 19.56
CA MET A 656 -8.43 -13.28 20.93
C MET A 656 -9.54 -12.41 21.54
N PRO A 657 -10.25 -12.88 22.58
CA PRO A 657 -11.33 -12.10 23.16
C PRO A 657 -10.73 -10.79 23.68
N VAL A 658 -11.31 -9.67 23.24
CA VAL A 658 -10.98 -8.35 23.81
C VAL A 658 -11.50 -8.34 25.23
N ILE A 659 -10.62 -8.64 26.18
CA ILE A 659 -10.92 -8.54 27.60
C ILE A 659 -10.97 -7.05 27.94
N TRP A 660 -12.16 -6.47 27.78
CA TRP A 660 -12.49 -5.19 28.37
C TRP A 660 -12.25 -5.30 29.88
N MET A 661 -11.32 -4.50 30.40
CA MET A 661 -11.22 -4.33 31.84
C MET A 661 -12.53 -3.74 32.32
N LYS A 662 -13.20 -4.42 33.26
CA LYS A 662 -14.32 -3.81 33.98
C LYS A 662 -13.80 -2.55 34.67
N GLN A 663 -14.52 -1.45 34.52
CA GLN A 663 -14.42 -0.34 35.46
C GLN A 663 -14.79 -0.87 36.86
N GLY A 664 -14.07 -0.38 37.86
CA GLY A 664 -14.29 -0.65 39.28
C GLY A 664 -14.15 0.65 40.06
#